data_AF-A0A950RTU1-F1
#
_entry.id   AF-A0A950RTU1-F1
#
_cell.length_a   1.000
_cell.length_b   1.000
_cell.length_c   1.000
_cell.angle_alpha   90.00
_cell.angle_beta   90.00
_cell.angle_gamma   90.00
#
_symmetry.space_group_name_H-M   'P 1'
#
loop_
_entity.id
_entity.type
_entity.pdbx_description
1 polymer ?
#
loop_
_entity_poly.entity_id
_entity_poly.type
_entity_poly.pdbx_seq_one_letter_code
_entity_poly.pdbx_strand_id
1 'polypeptide(L)'
;MNRIRIPALLLTAGLALALTGTAAAKGGAWKYLEKPDDWYRGAEAAQVAANILSYQSAEGSWPKNIDTTAAPFAGDPADLKGTFDNGATTDELRYLARIYQATQKPRYRQAFLKGLDHILRAQYPSGGWPQFYPPDQQYHRYITFNDNAMVRLMVFLREVFSQDRYDFVDDQRRREARSAFDRGIECILKCQVRVHGQRTAWCAQHDEKDYRPRPGRSYELVSLSGDESLGIVRLLMSLEDPGPDVMDAVEGAVAWFEAVKLPGIKVVRKEAPGTPKGYNRVVVKDPAAPPMWARFYEIGTNRPIFADRDGVPKQHLADIGYERRNGYTWLGYWPQELLAKEYPAWKTRWAGRAGKNQEEGFVPMFNGRDLTGWVNVNCAPATFFVKDGMIITTGKPTGYLRTDRQYENFIADFEWMHVPPAPGAVGNSGFFVWADPLPAIGTGYTRGIEVQVLVNLEYRDKKTGAIAATSHGDLFRIWGATCVPARPHPLGWARSLPSENRARGANEWNHYRVEANDGVIQLAVNGKVVSTVRQCRPRKGYLALESEGSECRFRNLKIKELPSTHPKKEETAELDQGYHSLFDGLTLEGWKTEVTGKRAWTINDGVLAYHKPDEATGSALEAAQQYGDGDLLLDIRLPKQQANQEAVQGQIYLGRGVTILPQSDGLLVVSGPEGEIAYLEEPKFTTGEWNRVQATLQGDRLTVRINGKTVVANERVKKLKPKGWLAIAGSGDVEFRNIFLRELK
;
A
#
# COMPACT_ATOMS: atom_id res chain seq x y z
N MET A 1 -17.87 7.34 37.97
CA MET A 1 -18.73 6.81 36.90
C MET A 1 -17.94 5.80 36.09
N ASN A 2 -18.36 4.55 36.14
CA ASN A 2 -17.59 3.36 35.75
C ASN A 2 -17.31 3.32 34.25
N ARG A 3 -16.04 3.47 33.86
CA ARG A 3 -15.55 3.04 32.55
C ARG A 3 -15.35 1.54 32.59
N ILE A 4 -16.20 0.81 31.88
CA ILE A 4 -16.03 -0.61 31.62
C ILE A 4 -14.76 -0.76 30.77
N ARG A 5 -13.68 -1.24 31.38
CA ARG A 5 -12.47 -1.69 30.69
C ARG A 5 -12.80 -3.03 30.04
N ILE A 6 -13.02 -3.02 28.74
CA ILE A 6 -12.98 -4.25 27.93
C ILE A 6 -11.51 -4.69 27.93
N PRO A 7 -11.16 -5.92 28.35
CA PRO A 7 -9.78 -6.36 28.32
C PRO A 7 -9.38 -6.53 26.86
N ALA A 8 -8.52 -5.65 26.37
CA ALA A 8 -7.73 -5.93 25.19
C ALA A 8 -6.88 -7.16 25.54
N LEU A 9 -7.24 -8.32 25.01
CA LEU A 9 -6.32 -9.44 24.85
C LEU A 9 -5.27 -9.00 23.82
N LEU A 10 -4.35 -8.15 24.26
CA LEU A 10 -3.03 -7.99 23.68
C LEU A 10 -2.34 -9.34 23.88
N LEU A 11 -2.53 -10.25 22.93
CA LEU A 11 -1.57 -11.32 22.69
C LEU A 11 -0.32 -10.67 22.07
N THR A 12 0.39 -9.89 22.88
CA THR A 12 1.81 -9.66 22.69
C THR A 12 2.50 -11.00 22.95
N ALA A 13 2.43 -11.92 21.99
CA ALA A 13 3.48 -12.89 21.84
C ALA A 13 4.71 -12.07 21.41
N GLY A 14 5.42 -11.52 22.40
CA GLY A 14 6.75 -11.00 22.21
C GLY A 14 7.60 -12.16 21.73
N LEU A 15 7.70 -12.32 20.41
CA LEU A 15 8.82 -13.03 19.83
C LEU A 15 10.03 -12.16 20.17
N ALA A 16 10.60 -12.37 21.36
CA ALA A 16 11.96 -12.00 21.63
C ALA A 16 12.77 -12.76 20.60
N LEU A 17 13.10 -12.10 19.47
CA LEU A 17 14.10 -12.61 18.57
C LEU A 17 15.39 -12.67 19.39
N ALA A 18 15.68 -13.85 19.95
CA ALA A 18 16.96 -14.16 20.54
C ALA A 18 17.98 -14.17 19.39
N LEU A 19 18.46 -12.97 19.04
CA LEU A 19 19.48 -12.73 18.03
C LEU A 19 20.81 -13.20 18.63
N THR A 20 21.12 -14.48 18.44
CA THR A 20 22.38 -15.08 18.88
C THR A 20 23.46 -14.82 17.83
N GLY A 21 24.00 -13.60 17.82
CA GLY A 21 25.20 -13.22 17.07
C GLY A 21 26.43 -13.18 17.97
N THR A 22 27.53 -13.78 17.52
CA THR A 22 28.79 -13.90 18.26
C THR A 22 29.49 -12.56 18.52
N ALA A 23 30.01 -12.43 19.75
CA ALA A 23 30.87 -11.36 20.26
C ALA A 23 30.27 -9.94 20.21
N ALA A 24 29.12 -9.75 20.89
CA ALA A 24 28.82 -8.45 21.46
C ALA A 24 30.02 -7.96 22.29
N ALA A 25 30.37 -6.68 22.18
CA ALA A 25 31.30 -6.06 23.11
C ALA A 25 30.88 -6.40 24.55
N LYS A 26 31.82 -6.42 25.50
CA LYS A 26 31.54 -6.69 26.93
C LYS A 26 30.66 -5.59 27.60
N GLY A 27 29.89 -4.81 26.82
CA GLY A 27 29.31 -3.49 27.10
C GLY A 27 28.25 -3.07 26.07
N GLY A 28 27.44 -2.04 26.34
CA GLY A 28 26.51 -1.43 25.36
C GLY A 28 25.08 -1.13 25.83
N ALA A 29 24.37 -0.29 25.07
CA ALA A 29 23.02 0.20 25.39
C ALA A 29 21.98 -0.91 25.61
N TRP A 30 22.10 -2.03 24.89
CA TRP A 30 21.22 -3.20 24.98
C TRP A 30 21.04 -3.71 26.42
N LYS A 31 22.07 -3.60 27.28
CA LYS A 31 22.02 -4.05 28.70
C LYS A 31 20.98 -3.32 29.53
N TYR A 32 20.61 -2.12 29.12
CA TYR A 32 19.68 -1.27 29.86
C TYR A 32 18.26 -1.35 29.31
N LEU A 33 18.06 -1.92 28.11
CA LEU A 33 16.78 -1.95 27.40
C LEU A 33 15.68 -2.75 28.12
N GLU A 34 16.00 -3.51 29.17
CA GLU A 34 15.04 -4.25 30.00
C GLU A 34 14.84 -3.66 31.40
N LYS A 35 15.54 -2.56 31.75
CA LYS A 35 15.33 -1.88 33.04
C LYS A 35 13.86 -1.43 33.21
N PRO A 36 13.30 -1.36 34.43
CA PRO A 36 11.96 -0.82 34.65
C PRO A 36 11.85 0.66 34.22
N ASP A 37 10.67 1.10 33.80
CA ASP A 37 10.48 2.49 33.30
C ASP A 37 10.88 3.55 34.34
N ASP A 38 10.65 3.31 35.64
CA ASP A 38 11.02 4.24 36.70
C ASP A 38 12.54 4.44 36.84
N TRP A 39 13.34 3.42 36.49
CA TRP A 39 14.81 3.52 36.53
C TRP A 39 15.31 4.61 35.56
N TYR A 40 14.62 4.83 34.44
CA TYR A 40 14.98 5.85 33.45
C TYR A 40 14.85 7.29 33.94
N ARG A 41 14.20 7.52 35.09
CA ARG A 41 14.14 8.84 35.75
C ARG A 41 15.33 9.09 36.68
N GLY A 42 16.14 8.06 36.97
CA GLY A 42 17.26 8.12 37.91
C GLY A 42 18.53 8.76 37.33
N ALA A 43 19.45 9.12 38.23
CA ALA A 43 20.75 9.72 37.89
C ALA A 43 21.63 8.79 37.05
N GLU A 44 21.61 7.48 37.33
CA GLU A 44 22.35 6.48 36.56
C GLU A 44 21.91 6.45 35.09
N ALA A 45 20.59 6.42 34.84
CA ALA A 45 20.05 6.44 33.49
C ALA A 45 20.40 7.73 32.74
N ALA A 46 20.40 8.87 33.44
CA ALA A 46 20.81 10.14 32.87
C ALA A 46 22.31 10.16 32.52
N GLN A 47 23.17 9.53 33.32
CA GLN A 47 24.59 9.40 33.03
C GLN A 47 24.84 8.49 31.82
N VAL A 48 24.17 7.34 31.76
CA VAL A 48 24.22 6.44 30.58
C VAL A 48 23.76 7.18 29.32
N ALA A 49 22.69 7.97 29.40
CA ALA A 49 22.22 8.77 28.28
C ALA A 49 23.23 9.84 27.84
N ALA A 50 23.90 10.50 28.80
CA ALA A 50 24.95 11.48 28.49
C ALA A 50 26.12 10.83 27.76
N ASN A 51 26.54 9.63 28.21
CA ASN A 51 27.57 8.85 27.54
C ASN A 51 27.12 8.49 26.12
N ILE A 52 25.93 7.90 25.93
CA ILE A 52 25.40 7.54 24.61
C ILE A 52 25.36 8.75 23.67
N LEU A 53 24.86 9.90 24.13
CA LEU A 53 24.78 11.11 23.31
C LEU A 53 26.15 11.60 22.84
N SER A 54 27.21 11.42 23.64
CA SER A 54 28.57 11.82 23.25
C SER A 54 29.17 10.99 22.11
N TYR A 55 28.60 9.80 21.82
CA TYR A 55 29.00 8.96 20.69
C TYR A 55 28.12 9.11 19.44
N GLN A 56 27.11 10.01 19.46
CA GLN A 56 26.28 10.21 18.27
C GLN A 56 27.07 10.98 17.21
N SER A 57 27.20 10.38 16.02
CA SER A 57 27.89 11.01 14.88
C SER A 57 27.16 12.26 14.36
N ALA A 58 27.86 13.03 13.53
CA ALA A 58 27.27 14.16 12.80
C ALA A 58 26.06 13.75 11.96
N GLU A 59 26.04 12.51 11.47
CA GLU A 59 24.92 11.96 10.67
C GLU A 59 23.80 11.35 11.53
N GLY A 60 24.06 11.04 12.80
CA GLY A 60 23.06 10.51 13.73
C GLY A 60 23.19 9.03 14.09
N SER A 61 24.28 8.36 13.70
CA SER A 61 24.58 6.95 13.97
C SER A 61 25.62 6.75 15.07
N TRP A 62 25.77 5.51 15.56
CA TRP A 62 26.70 5.14 16.64
C TRP A 62 27.74 4.09 16.20
N PRO A 63 28.92 4.06 16.82
CA PRO A 63 29.98 3.13 16.47
C PRO A 63 29.69 1.70 16.99
N LYS A 64 30.15 0.68 16.26
CA LYS A 64 30.07 -0.72 16.71
C LYS A 64 31.23 -1.11 17.62
N ASN A 65 31.01 -2.16 18.41
CA ASN A 65 32.01 -2.79 19.27
C ASN A 65 32.65 -1.86 20.32
N ILE A 66 31.98 -0.76 20.65
CA ILE A 66 32.36 0.19 21.71
C ILE A 66 31.24 0.19 22.75
N ASP A 67 31.60 0.22 24.04
CA ASP A 67 30.62 0.42 25.10
C ASP A 67 30.24 1.91 25.19
N THR A 68 29.23 2.31 24.42
CA THR A 68 28.68 3.69 24.39
C THR A 68 28.08 4.13 25.73
N THR A 69 27.97 3.23 26.71
CA THR A 69 27.37 3.50 28.02
C THR A 69 28.39 3.69 29.13
N ALA A 70 29.64 3.24 28.96
CA ALA A 70 30.62 3.16 30.05
C ALA A 70 31.24 4.52 30.43
N ALA A 71 31.63 5.32 29.43
CA ALA A 71 32.28 6.62 29.63
C ALA A 71 32.03 7.54 28.44
N PRO A 72 32.03 8.88 28.61
CA PRO A 72 31.90 9.82 27.50
C PRO A 72 32.97 9.62 26.42
N PHE A 73 32.65 9.94 25.18
CA PHE A 73 33.60 9.94 24.09
C PHE A 73 34.69 11.01 24.34
N ALA A 74 35.96 10.61 24.26
CA ALA A 74 37.12 11.46 24.55
C ALA A 74 37.85 11.97 23.29
N GLY A 75 37.42 11.56 22.10
CA GLY A 75 38.01 11.98 20.82
C GLY A 75 37.32 13.20 20.22
N ASP A 76 37.73 13.57 19.00
CA ASP A 76 37.06 14.61 18.22
C ASP A 76 35.71 14.07 17.68
N PRO A 77 34.56 14.69 18.02
CA PRO A 77 33.26 14.27 17.50
C PRO A 77 33.18 14.21 15.97
N ALA A 78 34.02 14.95 15.23
CA ALA A 78 34.12 14.88 13.78
C ALA A 78 34.64 13.51 13.26
N ASP A 79 35.37 12.77 14.09
CA ASP A 79 35.92 11.45 13.75
C ASP A 79 34.92 10.30 14.00
N LEU A 80 33.77 10.57 14.64
CA LEU A 80 32.76 9.56 14.92
C LEU A 80 32.11 9.06 13.63
N LYS A 81 32.38 7.79 13.32
CA LYS A 81 31.71 7.05 12.23
C LYS A 81 30.80 5.98 12.80
N GLY A 82 29.52 6.10 12.51
CA GLY A 82 28.51 5.13 12.93
C GLY A 82 28.21 4.05 11.89
N THR A 83 27.49 3.02 12.31
CA THR A 83 27.15 1.84 11.51
C THR A 83 25.83 1.23 12.00
N PHE A 84 25.26 0.31 11.21
CA PHE A 84 24.09 -0.49 11.59
C PHE A 84 24.46 -1.92 12.00
N ASP A 85 25.75 -2.24 11.99
CA ASP A 85 26.29 -3.55 12.34
C ASP A 85 26.29 -3.79 13.86
N ASN A 86 26.18 -5.05 14.28
CA ASN A 86 26.27 -5.46 15.70
C ASN A 86 25.31 -4.74 16.68
N GLY A 87 24.19 -4.18 16.19
CA GLY A 87 23.20 -3.47 17.02
C GLY A 87 23.49 -2.00 17.26
N ALA A 88 24.63 -1.51 16.78
CA ALA A 88 24.95 -0.10 16.82
C ALA A 88 23.82 0.70 16.14
N THR A 89 23.59 1.90 16.66
CA THR A 89 22.51 2.80 16.27
C THR A 89 21.13 2.36 16.77
N THR A 90 20.67 1.13 16.49
CA THR A 90 19.32 0.72 16.92
C THR A 90 19.17 0.58 18.43
N ASP A 91 20.19 0.07 19.13
CA ASP A 91 20.11 -0.13 20.58
C ASP A 91 20.20 1.20 21.34
N GLU A 92 21.06 2.12 20.87
CA GLU A 92 21.11 3.49 21.38
C GLU A 92 19.80 4.24 21.13
N LEU A 93 19.20 4.10 19.95
CA LEU A 93 17.91 4.71 19.64
C LEU A 93 16.79 4.17 20.53
N ARG A 94 16.73 2.86 20.77
CA ARG A 94 15.76 2.27 21.71
C ARG A 94 15.96 2.82 23.13
N TYR A 95 17.21 2.96 23.58
CA TYR A 95 17.51 3.56 24.87
C TYR A 95 17.03 5.02 24.94
N LEU A 96 17.33 5.82 23.91
CA LEU A 96 16.91 7.22 23.82
C LEU A 96 15.39 7.38 23.82
N ALA A 97 14.66 6.48 23.15
CA ALA A 97 13.19 6.46 23.18
C ALA A 97 12.66 6.19 24.60
N ARG A 98 13.23 5.20 25.31
CA ARG A 98 12.81 4.87 26.69
C ARG A 98 13.06 6.02 27.66
N ILE A 99 14.26 6.61 27.64
CA ILE A 99 14.55 7.73 28.53
C ILE A 99 13.77 9.00 28.15
N TYR A 100 13.50 9.24 26.87
CA TYR A 100 12.62 10.33 26.46
C TYR A 100 11.21 10.11 27.02
N GLN A 101 10.65 8.92 26.88
CA GLN A 101 9.30 8.64 27.37
C GLN A 101 9.19 8.85 28.89
N ALA A 102 10.21 8.48 29.65
CA ALA A 102 10.26 8.66 31.10
C ALA A 102 10.47 10.11 31.56
N THR A 103 11.15 10.95 30.77
CA THR A 103 11.65 12.28 31.22
C THR A 103 11.16 13.47 30.41
N GLN A 104 10.66 13.25 29.20
CA GLN A 104 10.22 14.26 28.22
C GLN A 104 11.29 15.31 27.88
N LYS A 105 12.58 15.02 28.09
CA LYS A 105 13.67 15.98 27.83
C LYS A 105 13.94 16.12 26.32
N PRO A 106 13.84 17.33 25.72
CA PRO A 106 13.93 17.52 24.27
C PRO A 106 15.18 16.95 23.61
N ARG A 107 16.34 17.01 24.28
CA ARG A 107 17.62 16.51 23.73
C ARG A 107 17.57 15.03 23.33
N TYR A 108 16.81 14.20 24.04
CA TYR A 108 16.71 12.77 23.74
C TYR A 108 15.84 12.53 22.51
N ARG A 109 14.73 13.26 22.38
CA ARG A 109 13.89 13.24 21.17
C ARG A 109 14.66 13.74 19.95
N GLN A 110 15.42 14.83 20.08
CA GLN A 110 16.22 15.37 18.98
C GLN A 110 17.28 14.35 18.50
N ALA A 111 18.03 13.75 19.41
CA ALA A 111 19.00 12.72 19.09
C ALA A 111 18.34 11.48 18.46
N PHE A 112 17.19 11.07 18.99
CA PHE A 112 16.40 9.96 18.43
C PHE A 112 15.98 10.23 16.99
N LEU A 113 15.34 11.37 16.75
CA LEU A 113 14.84 11.73 15.42
C LEU A 113 15.97 11.84 14.40
N LYS A 114 17.13 12.39 14.80
CA LYS A 114 18.32 12.44 13.95
C LYS A 114 18.79 11.05 13.50
N GLY A 115 18.81 10.07 14.41
CA GLY A 115 19.20 8.70 14.04
C GLY A 115 18.12 7.95 13.26
N LEU A 116 16.83 8.19 13.53
CA LEU A 116 15.73 7.65 12.70
C LEU A 116 15.82 8.19 11.26
N ASP A 117 16.01 9.50 11.09
CA ASP A 117 16.15 10.14 9.79
C ASP A 117 17.37 9.61 9.03
N HIS A 118 18.46 9.30 9.75
CA HIS A 118 19.63 8.66 9.18
C HIS A 118 19.33 7.27 8.64
N ILE A 119 18.60 6.44 9.40
CA ILE A 119 18.17 5.10 8.95
C ILE A 119 17.29 5.20 7.71
N LEU A 120 16.31 6.11 7.69
CA LEU A 120 15.40 6.31 6.57
C LEU A 120 16.15 6.76 5.31
N ARG A 121 17.09 7.71 5.45
CA ARG A 121 17.92 8.21 4.34
C ARG A 121 18.90 7.15 3.81
N ALA A 122 19.33 6.23 4.65
CA ALA A 122 20.28 5.19 4.28
C ALA A 122 19.69 4.06 3.44
N GLN A 123 18.35 3.97 3.32
CA GLN A 123 17.72 2.91 2.53
C GLN A 123 17.95 3.14 1.03
N TYR A 124 18.44 2.12 0.33
CA TYR A 124 18.56 2.16 -1.12
C TYR A 124 17.19 2.17 -1.82
N PRO A 125 17.09 2.68 -3.06
CA PRO A 125 15.88 2.54 -3.88
C PRO A 125 15.43 1.08 -4.06
N SER A 126 16.37 0.14 -3.98
CA SER A 126 16.11 -1.31 -4.02
C SER A 126 15.47 -1.86 -2.74
N GLY A 127 15.39 -1.07 -1.67
CA GLY A 127 14.77 -1.40 -0.39
C GLY A 127 15.72 -1.94 0.68
N GLY A 128 16.98 -2.22 0.35
CA GLY A 128 17.98 -2.71 1.31
C GLY A 128 18.76 -1.59 2.01
N TRP A 129 19.58 -1.96 2.99
CA TRP A 129 20.46 -1.04 3.73
C TRP A 129 21.93 -1.46 3.64
N PRO A 130 22.87 -0.50 3.56
CA PRO A 130 24.29 -0.77 3.68
C PRO A 130 24.70 -1.08 5.13
N GLN A 131 25.92 -1.57 5.33
CA GLN A 131 26.48 -1.73 6.67
C GLN A 131 26.87 -0.38 7.30
N PHE A 132 27.33 0.57 6.48
CA PHE A 132 27.71 1.93 6.86
C PHE A 132 27.04 2.93 5.91
N TYR A 133 26.62 4.07 6.44
CA TYR A 133 26.05 5.16 5.62
C TYR A 133 26.66 6.52 6.02
N PRO A 134 27.12 7.34 5.06
CA PRO A 134 27.21 7.07 3.61
C PRO A 134 28.10 5.86 3.26
N PRO A 135 27.77 5.11 2.19
CA PRO A 135 28.49 3.89 1.85
C PRO A 135 29.89 4.22 1.29
N ASP A 136 30.86 3.34 1.58
CA ASP A 136 32.18 3.38 0.95
C ASP A 136 32.22 2.57 -0.36
N GLN A 137 33.42 2.39 -0.94
CA GLN A 137 33.61 1.60 -2.16
C GLN A 137 33.88 0.10 -1.88
N GLN A 138 33.89 -0.31 -0.61
CA GLN A 138 34.16 -1.69 -0.19
C GLN A 138 32.85 -2.46 0.01
N TYR A 139 32.92 -3.67 0.57
CA TYR A 139 31.74 -4.53 0.76
C TYR A 139 30.67 -3.92 1.68
N HIS A 140 31.02 -2.89 2.46
CA HIS A 140 30.11 -2.20 3.37
C HIS A 140 28.93 -1.51 2.67
N ARG A 141 29.03 -1.25 1.36
CA ARG A 141 27.94 -0.69 0.55
C ARG A 141 26.83 -1.67 0.23
N TYR A 142 27.08 -2.97 0.32
CA TYR A 142 26.10 -3.97 -0.09
C TYR A 142 24.90 -4.00 0.86
N ILE A 143 23.77 -4.50 0.36
CA ILE A 143 22.63 -4.86 1.20
C ILE A 143 23.13 -5.87 2.25
N THR A 144 23.10 -5.48 3.52
CA THR A 144 23.81 -6.21 4.57
C THR A 144 22.84 -6.95 5.49
N PHE A 145 22.75 -8.27 5.30
CA PHE A 145 22.08 -9.16 6.25
C PHE A 145 23.01 -9.65 7.37
N ASN A 146 24.34 -9.61 7.13
CA ASN A 146 25.37 -9.99 8.10
C ASN A 146 25.12 -9.42 9.50
N ASP A 147 25.31 -10.28 10.51
CA ASP A 147 25.07 -10.01 11.93
C ASP A 147 23.67 -9.38 12.18
N ASN A 148 22.68 -9.79 11.36
CA ASN A 148 21.31 -9.30 11.34
C ASN A 148 21.15 -7.77 11.14
N ALA A 149 22.10 -7.07 10.53
CA ALA A 149 22.06 -5.61 10.42
C ALA A 149 20.74 -5.08 9.82
N MET A 150 20.39 -5.51 8.58
CA MET A 150 19.12 -5.11 7.96
C MET A 150 17.88 -5.59 8.73
N VAL A 151 17.90 -6.82 9.27
CA VAL A 151 16.77 -7.36 10.04
C VAL A 151 16.51 -6.51 11.29
N ARG A 152 17.56 -6.09 12.00
CA ARG A 152 17.47 -5.24 13.20
C ARG A 152 16.91 -3.86 12.86
N LEU A 153 17.33 -3.26 11.75
CA LEU A 153 16.77 -2.00 11.26
C LEU A 153 15.28 -2.15 10.95
N MET A 154 14.88 -3.20 10.26
CA MET A 154 13.48 -3.44 9.92
C MET A 154 12.62 -3.66 11.17
N VAL A 155 13.10 -4.45 12.13
CA VAL A 155 12.40 -4.63 13.42
C VAL A 155 12.25 -3.29 14.15
N PHE A 156 13.31 -2.47 14.19
CA PHE A 156 13.25 -1.14 14.77
C PHE A 156 12.25 -0.20 14.07
N LEU A 157 12.24 -0.17 12.73
CA LEU A 157 11.28 0.64 11.98
C LEU A 157 9.83 0.20 12.26
N ARG A 158 9.59 -1.11 12.37
CA ARG A 158 8.29 -1.65 12.78
C ARG A 158 7.88 -1.17 14.17
N GLU A 159 8.79 -1.25 15.14
CA GLU A 159 8.53 -0.68 16.47
C GLU A 159 8.11 0.79 16.40
N VAL A 160 8.83 1.60 15.61
CA VAL A 160 8.56 3.04 15.45
C VAL A 160 7.15 3.32 14.92
N PHE A 161 6.69 2.59 13.92
CA PHE A 161 5.35 2.85 13.36
C PHE A 161 4.22 2.12 14.10
N SER A 162 4.50 1.11 14.91
CA SER A 162 3.48 0.23 15.50
C SER A 162 3.35 0.28 17.02
N GLN A 163 4.28 0.86 17.76
CA GLN A 163 4.26 0.84 19.23
C GLN A 163 4.10 2.25 19.84
N ASP A 164 3.27 2.34 20.87
CA ASP A 164 2.93 3.58 21.60
C ASP A 164 4.16 4.30 22.18
N ARG A 165 5.25 3.55 22.46
CA ARG A 165 6.52 4.13 22.95
C ARG A 165 7.07 5.21 22.00
N TYR A 166 6.72 5.15 20.72
CA TYR A 166 7.23 6.03 19.67
C TYR A 166 6.21 7.11 19.25
N ASP A 167 5.15 7.36 20.02
CA ASP A 167 4.10 8.35 19.67
C ASP A 167 4.60 9.80 19.64
N PHE A 168 5.82 10.06 20.12
CA PHE A 168 6.48 11.35 19.99
C PHE A 168 7.13 11.61 18.61
N VAL A 169 7.17 10.59 17.77
CA VAL A 169 7.57 10.65 16.36
C VAL A 169 6.34 11.06 15.54
N ASP A 170 6.50 12.07 14.68
CA ASP A 170 5.40 12.58 13.87
C ASP A 170 4.89 11.56 12.83
N ASP A 171 3.65 11.76 12.39
CA ASP A 171 2.95 10.84 11.48
C ASP A 171 3.68 10.68 10.14
N GLN A 172 4.37 11.72 9.65
CA GLN A 172 5.13 11.63 8.42
C GLN A 172 6.26 10.61 8.55
N ARG A 173 7.12 10.76 9.56
CA ARG A 173 8.21 9.80 9.81
C ARG A 173 7.70 8.39 10.10
N ARG A 174 6.56 8.24 10.78
CA ARG A 174 5.94 6.92 11.01
C ARG A 174 5.46 6.27 9.71
N ARG A 175 4.86 7.05 8.79
CA ARG A 175 4.51 6.56 7.44
C ARG A 175 5.75 6.20 6.63
N GLU A 176 6.81 7.01 6.69
CA GLU A 176 8.08 6.73 6.03
C GLU A 176 8.74 5.46 6.57
N ALA A 177 8.72 5.24 7.90
CA ALA A 177 9.22 4.01 8.53
C ALA A 177 8.44 2.77 8.09
N ARG A 178 7.11 2.86 7.98
CA ARG A 178 6.28 1.78 7.42
C ARG A 178 6.62 1.49 5.97
N SER A 179 6.66 2.53 5.15
CA SER A 179 7.01 2.40 3.73
C SER A 179 8.42 1.82 3.53
N ALA A 180 9.37 2.21 4.37
CA ALA A 180 10.73 1.65 4.37
C ALA A 180 10.74 0.17 4.77
N PHE A 181 9.98 -0.21 5.81
CA PHE A 181 9.83 -1.62 6.19
C PHE A 181 9.26 -2.46 5.05
N ASP A 182 8.20 -1.99 4.39
CA ASP A 182 7.55 -2.71 3.29
C ASP A 182 8.50 -2.92 2.10
N ARG A 183 9.23 -1.87 1.69
CA ARG A 183 10.31 -1.98 0.68
C ARG A 183 11.42 -2.94 1.11
N GLY A 184 11.72 -3.00 2.42
CA GLY A 184 12.69 -3.95 2.97
C GLY A 184 12.24 -5.40 2.82
N ILE A 185 10.95 -5.70 2.98
CA ILE A 185 10.39 -7.04 2.76
C ILE A 185 10.50 -7.42 1.28
N GLU A 186 10.18 -6.50 0.36
CA GLU A 186 10.35 -6.76 -1.08
C GLU A 186 11.81 -7.01 -1.47
N CYS A 187 12.72 -6.23 -0.89
CA CYS A 187 14.16 -6.42 -1.07
C CYS A 187 14.60 -7.81 -0.61
N ILE A 188 14.16 -8.26 0.57
CA ILE A 188 14.43 -9.61 1.08
C ILE A 188 13.94 -10.67 0.08
N LEU A 189 12.70 -10.55 -0.42
CA LEU A 189 12.15 -11.53 -1.36
C LEU A 189 12.96 -11.59 -2.67
N LYS A 190 13.40 -10.43 -3.20
CA LYS A 190 14.25 -10.35 -4.40
C LYS A 190 15.66 -10.87 -4.18
N CYS A 191 16.21 -10.73 -2.97
CA CYS A 191 17.51 -11.27 -2.60
C CYS A 191 17.49 -12.80 -2.39
N GLN A 192 16.32 -13.43 -2.24
CA GLN A 192 16.27 -14.86 -1.95
C GLN A 192 16.86 -15.66 -3.11
N VAL A 193 17.91 -16.44 -2.83
CA VAL A 193 18.64 -17.17 -3.85
C VAL A 193 17.79 -18.33 -4.35
N ARG A 194 17.74 -18.48 -5.68
CA ARG A 194 17.06 -19.59 -6.35
C ARG A 194 18.07 -20.53 -6.98
N VAL A 195 17.94 -21.82 -6.69
CA VAL A 195 18.74 -22.89 -7.29
C VAL A 195 17.79 -23.81 -8.04
N HIS A 196 18.00 -23.98 -9.35
CA HIS A 196 17.09 -24.73 -10.23
C HIS A 196 15.61 -24.28 -10.11
N GLY A 197 15.38 -22.97 -9.98
CA GLY A 197 14.06 -22.37 -9.82
C GLY A 197 13.50 -22.40 -8.40
N GLN A 198 14.04 -23.24 -7.51
CA GLN A 198 13.58 -23.40 -6.14
C GLN A 198 14.16 -22.34 -5.21
N ARG A 199 13.31 -21.75 -4.36
CA ARG A 199 13.73 -20.81 -3.32
C ARG A 199 14.57 -21.52 -2.26
N THR A 200 15.66 -20.88 -1.85
CA THR A 200 16.57 -21.41 -0.82
C THR A 200 16.71 -20.40 0.33
N ALA A 201 17.93 -19.99 0.64
CA ALA A 201 18.29 -19.04 1.69
C ALA A 201 18.82 -17.73 1.07
N TRP A 202 19.47 -16.91 1.90
CA TRP A 202 20.10 -15.64 1.51
C TRP A 202 21.62 -15.70 1.73
N CYS A 203 22.36 -14.90 0.99
CA CYS A 203 23.76 -14.59 1.30
C CYS A 203 23.82 -13.58 2.45
N ALA A 204 24.97 -13.48 3.13
CA ALA A 204 25.16 -12.47 4.17
C ALA A 204 25.18 -11.04 3.59
N GLN A 205 25.52 -10.88 2.32
CA GLN A 205 25.49 -9.61 1.59
C GLN A 205 24.94 -9.79 0.16
N HIS A 206 24.23 -8.79 -0.33
CA HIS A 206 23.68 -8.73 -1.69
C HIS A 206 23.95 -7.38 -2.35
N ASP A 207 24.10 -7.38 -3.68
CA ASP A 207 24.30 -6.15 -4.43
C ASP A 207 23.07 -5.24 -4.35
N GLU A 208 23.28 -3.96 -4.08
CA GLU A 208 22.20 -3.00 -3.89
C GLU A 208 21.45 -2.61 -5.17
N LYS A 209 21.97 -3.01 -6.34
CA LYS A 209 21.37 -2.70 -7.65
C LYS A 209 20.65 -3.88 -8.26
N ASP A 210 21.22 -5.08 -8.15
CA ASP A 210 20.73 -6.28 -8.85
C ASP A 210 20.37 -7.45 -7.93
N TYR A 211 20.45 -7.27 -6.61
CA TYR A 211 20.10 -8.25 -5.59
C TYR A 211 20.95 -9.53 -5.56
N ARG A 212 22.02 -9.63 -6.37
CA ARG A 212 22.82 -10.85 -6.44
C ARG A 212 23.69 -11.02 -5.18
N PRO A 213 23.94 -12.25 -4.72
CA PRO A 213 24.90 -12.53 -3.66
C PRO A 213 26.27 -11.88 -3.89
N ARG A 214 26.83 -11.27 -2.84
CA ARG A 214 28.15 -10.64 -2.85
C ARG A 214 28.99 -11.14 -1.67
N PRO A 215 30.34 -11.13 -1.79
CA PRO A 215 31.21 -11.49 -0.68
C PRO A 215 31.29 -10.34 0.33
N GLY A 216 31.64 -10.69 1.58
CA GLY A 216 32.03 -9.75 2.63
C GLY A 216 33.55 -9.64 2.73
N ARG A 217 34.10 -9.93 3.92
CA ARG A 217 35.56 -10.02 4.14
C ARG A 217 36.15 -11.18 3.34
N SER A 218 37.49 -11.28 3.27
CA SER A 218 38.14 -12.32 2.45
C SER A 218 37.71 -13.75 2.78
N TYR A 219 37.32 -14.02 4.03
CA TYR A 219 36.82 -15.31 4.50
C TYR A 219 35.28 -15.44 4.51
N GLU A 220 34.54 -14.48 3.94
CA GLU A 220 33.08 -14.45 3.83
C GLU A 220 32.70 -14.44 2.34
N LEU A 221 32.80 -15.62 1.75
CA LEU A 221 32.64 -15.83 0.31
C LEU A 221 31.16 -15.72 -0.10
N VAL A 222 30.93 -15.53 -1.41
CA VAL A 222 29.58 -15.63 -2.01
C VAL A 222 29.00 -17.02 -1.71
N SER A 223 27.94 -17.07 -0.91
CA SER A 223 27.41 -18.32 -0.34
C SER A 223 25.96 -18.17 0.14
N LEU A 224 25.30 -19.28 0.44
CA LEU A 224 24.09 -19.26 1.27
C LEU A 224 24.50 -19.24 2.74
N SER A 225 23.95 -18.31 3.51
CA SER A 225 24.27 -18.13 4.92
C SER A 225 23.30 -18.90 5.81
N GLY A 226 23.83 -19.83 6.62
CA GLY A 226 23.05 -20.59 7.60
C GLY A 226 22.64 -19.78 8.83
N ASP A 227 23.44 -18.79 9.23
CA ASP A 227 23.16 -17.94 10.40
C ASP A 227 22.22 -16.79 10.02
N GLU A 228 22.61 -15.98 9.03
CA GLU A 228 21.88 -14.75 8.71
C GLU A 228 20.48 -15.01 8.12
N SER A 229 20.29 -16.15 7.44
CA SER A 229 18.98 -16.53 6.92
C SER A 229 17.96 -16.80 8.04
N LEU A 230 18.40 -17.16 9.26
CA LEU A 230 17.50 -17.42 10.38
C LEU A 230 16.72 -16.17 10.79
N GLY A 231 17.41 -15.03 10.92
CA GLY A 231 16.78 -13.77 11.29
C GLY A 231 15.79 -13.28 10.23
N ILE A 232 16.12 -13.48 8.96
CA ILE A 232 15.22 -13.17 7.83
C ILE A 232 13.95 -14.03 7.91
N VAL A 233 14.08 -15.35 8.06
CA VAL A 233 12.92 -16.24 8.17
C VAL A 233 12.03 -15.88 9.36
N ARG A 234 12.62 -15.60 10.52
CA ARG A 234 11.86 -15.16 11.71
C ARG A 234 11.15 -13.83 11.49
N LEU A 235 11.79 -12.88 10.81
CA LEU A 235 11.16 -11.60 10.43
C LEU A 235 9.95 -11.84 9.52
N LEU A 236 10.11 -12.63 8.46
CA LEU A 236 9.03 -12.96 7.51
C LEU A 236 7.88 -13.72 8.20
N MET A 237 8.19 -14.68 9.06
CA MET A 237 7.20 -15.42 9.84
C MET A 237 6.45 -14.55 10.86
N SER A 238 7.04 -13.43 11.28
CA SER A 238 6.42 -12.50 12.22
C SER A 238 5.41 -11.55 11.58
N LEU A 239 5.26 -11.55 10.25
CA LEU A 239 4.25 -10.72 9.58
C LEU A 239 2.83 -11.18 9.95
N GLU A 240 1.95 -10.20 10.20
CA GLU A 240 0.56 -10.45 10.60
C GLU A 240 -0.34 -10.95 9.47
N ASP A 241 0.08 -10.73 8.22
CA ASP A 241 -0.54 -11.19 6.99
C ASP A 241 0.52 -11.46 5.91
N PRO A 242 1.28 -12.58 6.00
CA PRO A 242 2.24 -12.95 4.99
C PRO A 242 1.50 -13.39 3.73
N GLY A 243 1.61 -12.61 2.65
CA GLY A 243 1.10 -13.02 1.34
C GLY A 243 1.79 -14.29 0.82
N PRO A 244 1.26 -14.91 -0.26
CA PRO A 244 1.77 -16.18 -0.79
C PRO A 244 3.26 -16.17 -1.08
N ASP A 245 3.80 -15.07 -1.64
CA ASP A 245 5.24 -14.95 -1.91
C ASP A 245 6.13 -14.98 -0.65
N VAL A 246 5.62 -14.48 0.48
CA VAL A 246 6.30 -14.55 1.78
C VAL A 246 6.19 -15.96 2.35
N MET A 247 5.02 -16.60 2.21
CA MET A 247 4.85 -17.99 2.63
C MET A 247 5.83 -18.89 1.86
N ASP A 248 5.87 -18.79 0.53
CA ASP A 248 6.80 -19.52 -0.33
C ASP A 248 8.26 -19.24 0.02
N ALA A 249 8.59 -18.00 0.40
CA ALA A 249 9.92 -17.64 0.86
C ALA A 249 10.32 -18.39 2.13
N VAL A 250 9.44 -18.38 3.13
CA VAL A 250 9.64 -19.05 4.41
C VAL A 250 9.74 -20.56 4.20
N GLU A 251 8.83 -21.14 3.41
CA GLU A 251 8.81 -22.58 3.15
C GLU A 251 10.05 -23.06 2.39
N GLY A 252 10.49 -22.31 1.36
CA GLY A 252 11.72 -22.62 0.63
C GLY A 252 12.97 -22.56 1.52
N ALA A 253 13.07 -21.55 2.38
CA ALA A 253 14.19 -21.42 3.32
C ALA A 253 14.19 -22.54 4.38
N VAL A 254 13.01 -22.91 4.91
CA VAL A 254 12.88 -24.01 5.86
C VAL A 254 13.21 -25.35 5.22
N ALA A 255 12.72 -25.62 4.01
CA ALA A 255 13.07 -26.81 3.25
C ALA A 255 14.59 -26.88 3.00
N TRP A 256 15.22 -25.74 2.70
CA TRP A 256 16.67 -25.66 2.58
C TRP A 256 17.39 -25.96 3.90
N PHE A 257 16.97 -25.36 5.03
CA PHE A 257 17.54 -25.64 6.35
C PHE A 257 17.44 -27.12 6.73
N GLU A 258 16.33 -27.78 6.40
CA GLU A 258 16.16 -29.22 6.57
C GLU A 258 17.16 -30.02 5.72
N ALA A 259 17.32 -29.66 4.45
CA ALA A 259 18.18 -30.38 3.51
C ALA A 259 19.68 -30.29 3.83
N VAL A 260 20.14 -29.20 4.46
CA VAL A 260 21.57 -28.93 4.68
C VAL A 260 22.08 -29.24 6.09
N LYS A 261 21.26 -29.94 6.89
CA LYS A 261 21.62 -30.44 8.23
C LYS A 261 22.92 -31.24 8.21
N LEU A 262 23.76 -31.03 9.23
CA LEU A 262 24.98 -31.79 9.49
C LEU A 262 24.77 -32.64 10.76
N PRO A 263 24.20 -33.86 10.65
CA PRO A 263 23.95 -34.71 11.81
C PRO A 263 25.23 -35.39 12.32
N GLY A 264 25.21 -35.83 13.58
CA GLY A 264 26.23 -36.73 14.10
C GLY A 264 27.61 -36.10 14.33
N ILE A 265 27.70 -34.77 14.37
CA ILE A 265 28.94 -34.04 14.62
C ILE A 265 28.74 -32.96 15.70
N LYS A 266 29.82 -32.64 16.41
CA LYS A 266 29.89 -31.45 17.27
C LYS A 266 31.26 -30.79 17.21
N VAL A 267 31.32 -29.49 17.46
CA VAL A 267 32.59 -28.76 17.61
C VAL A 267 32.96 -28.71 19.08
N VAL A 268 34.09 -29.29 19.45
CA VAL A 268 34.63 -29.26 20.81
C VAL A 268 35.93 -28.46 20.86
N ARG A 269 36.20 -27.87 22.03
CA ARG A 269 37.52 -27.35 22.35
C ARG A 269 38.36 -28.50 22.89
N LYS A 270 39.40 -28.89 22.16
CA LYS A 270 40.45 -29.78 22.68
C LYS A 270 41.58 -28.94 23.23
N GLU A 271 42.12 -29.35 24.37
CA GLU A 271 43.30 -28.72 24.94
C GLU A 271 44.45 -28.74 23.92
N ALA A 272 45.11 -27.59 23.76
CA ALA A 272 46.23 -27.44 22.85
C ALA A 272 47.25 -26.49 23.50
N PRO A 273 48.03 -26.99 24.48
CA PRO A 273 49.08 -26.22 25.13
C PRO A 273 50.07 -25.68 24.07
N GLY A 274 50.45 -24.41 24.17
CA GLY A 274 51.31 -23.74 23.18
C GLY A 274 50.57 -22.97 22.08
N THR A 275 49.24 -23.03 22.04
CA THR A 275 48.44 -22.18 21.14
C THR A 275 47.94 -20.90 21.84
N PRO A 276 47.69 -19.77 21.12
CA PRO A 276 47.32 -18.50 21.73
C PRO A 276 46.12 -18.53 22.69
N LYS A 277 45.14 -19.42 22.48
CA LYS A 277 43.97 -19.57 23.37
C LYS A 277 44.05 -20.78 24.31
N GLY A 278 45.13 -21.55 24.28
CA GLY A 278 45.29 -22.80 25.05
C GLY A 278 44.41 -23.97 24.58
N TYR A 279 43.64 -23.79 23.51
CA TYR A 279 42.77 -24.81 22.94
C TYR A 279 42.70 -24.71 21.42
N ASN A 280 42.23 -25.78 20.78
CA ASN A 280 41.87 -25.83 19.38
C ASN A 280 40.42 -26.35 19.20
N ARG A 281 39.65 -25.69 18.34
CA ARG A 281 38.32 -26.17 17.93
C ARG A 281 38.48 -27.27 16.90
N VAL A 282 37.87 -28.42 17.17
CA VAL A 282 37.86 -29.58 16.28
C VAL A 282 36.45 -30.12 16.12
N VAL A 283 36.14 -30.62 14.93
CA VAL A 283 34.92 -31.39 14.68
C VAL A 283 35.16 -32.82 15.15
N VAL A 284 34.26 -33.34 15.98
CA VAL A 284 34.26 -34.74 16.40
C VAL A 284 32.94 -35.40 16.01
N LYS A 285 33.00 -36.70 15.69
CA LYS A 285 31.81 -37.52 15.47
C LYS A 285 31.15 -37.80 16.81
N ASP A 286 29.85 -37.57 16.86
CA ASP A 286 29.00 -37.85 18.01
C ASP A 286 27.58 -38.15 17.48
N PRO A 287 27.21 -39.44 17.30
CA PRO A 287 25.91 -39.82 16.75
C PRO A 287 24.71 -39.30 17.55
N ALA A 288 24.89 -38.96 18.82
CA ALA A 288 23.84 -38.43 19.69
C ALA A 288 23.76 -36.89 19.65
N ALA A 289 24.70 -36.21 18.97
CA ALA A 289 24.68 -34.77 18.86
C ALA A 289 23.51 -34.29 17.99
N PRO A 290 22.80 -33.22 18.39
CA PRO A 290 21.82 -32.59 17.53
C PRO A 290 22.48 -32.07 16.24
N PRO A 291 21.72 -31.95 15.13
CA PRO A 291 22.28 -31.49 13.87
C PRO A 291 22.87 -30.09 14.01
N MET A 292 24.00 -29.87 13.34
CA MET A 292 24.61 -28.54 13.15
C MET A 292 24.34 -28.01 11.74
N TRP A 293 24.61 -26.73 11.54
CA TRP A 293 24.62 -26.06 10.25
C TRP A 293 25.94 -25.33 10.06
N ALA A 294 26.41 -25.25 8.82
CA ALA A 294 27.53 -24.39 8.47
C ALA A 294 27.07 -22.94 8.34
N ARG A 295 27.97 -21.99 8.65
CA ARG A 295 27.68 -20.57 8.45
C ARG A 295 27.53 -20.28 6.96
N PHE A 296 28.30 -20.96 6.11
CA PHE A 296 28.33 -20.73 4.67
C PHE A 296 28.22 -22.05 3.89
N TYR A 297 27.38 -22.05 2.87
CA TYR A 297 27.19 -23.16 1.94
C TYR A 297 27.40 -22.70 0.49
N GLU A 298 28.04 -23.55 -0.31
CA GLU A 298 28.21 -23.35 -1.75
C GLU A 298 26.84 -23.28 -2.45
N ILE A 299 26.58 -22.19 -3.19
CA ILE A 299 25.35 -22.06 -3.97
C ILE A 299 25.34 -23.14 -5.05
N GLY A 300 24.22 -23.88 -5.16
CA GLY A 300 24.03 -24.95 -6.14
C GLY A 300 24.29 -26.34 -5.56
N THR A 301 25.38 -26.55 -4.83
CA THR A 301 25.74 -27.89 -4.30
C THR A 301 25.36 -28.09 -2.83
N ASN A 302 25.08 -27.02 -2.09
CA ASN A 302 24.82 -27.04 -0.64
C ASN A 302 25.95 -27.68 0.18
N ARG A 303 27.20 -27.66 -0.32
CA ARG A 303 28.35 -28.11 0.47
C ARG A 303 28.79 -27.03 1.45
N PRO A 304 29.05 -27.36 2.74
CA PRO A 304 29.69 -26.43 3.67
C PRO A 304 31.00 -25.87 3.10
N ILE A 305 31.22 -24.57 3.25
CA ILE A 305 32.48 -23.91 2.89
C ILE A 305 33.10 -23.27 4.12
N PHE A 306 34.41 -23.43 4.27
CA PHE A 306 35.26 -22.73 5.22
C PHE A 306 36.26 -21.87 4.45
N ALA A 307 36.81 -20.81 5.05
CA ALA A 307 37.83 -19.99 4.40
C ALA A 307 38.79 -19.37 5.42
N ASP A 308 39.98 -19.02 4.94
CA ASP A 308 40.95 -18.24 5.71
C ASP A 308 41.11 -16.83 5.10
N ARG A 309 42.04 -16.05 5.62
CA ARG A 309 42.36 -14.71 5.12
C ARG A 309 42.85 -14.71 3.67
N ASP A 310 43.30 -15.86 3.16
CA ASP A 310 43.66 -16.10 1.75
C ASP A 310 42.46 -16.07 0.80
N GLY A 311 41.23 -16.15 1.31
CA GLY A 311 40.00 -16.17 0.53
C GLY A 311 39.79 -17.43 -0.32
N VAL A 312 40.53 -18.50 -0.01
CA VAL A 312 40.39 -19.77 -0.72
C VAL A 312 39.39 -20.67 0.00
N PRO A 313 38.32 -21.16 -0.68
CA PRO A 313 37.36 -22.07 -0.06
C PRO A 313 38.03 -23.40 0.32
N LYS A 314 37.74 -23.88 1.52
CA LYS A 314 38.18 -25.16 2.07
C LYS A 314 36.98 -26.01 2.47
N GLN A 315 37.15 -27.33 2.46
CA GLN A 315 36.06 -28.29 2.68
C GLN A 315 35.85 -28.64 4.15
N HIS A 316 36.88 -28.53 4.98
CA HIS A 316 36.81 -28.89 6.39
C HIS A 316 37.30 -27.77 7.30
N LEU A 317 36.72 -27.70 8.50
CA LEU A 317 37.18 -26.79 9.56
C LEU A 317 38.66 -27.01 9.93
N ALA A 318 39.17 -28.23 9.72
CA ALA A 318 40.56 -28.56 9.99
C ALA A 318 41.55 -27.95 8.96
N ASP A 319 41.05 -27.53 7.80
CA ASP A 319 41.87 -27.05 6.67
C ASP A 319 42.17 -25.55 6.76
N ILE A 320 41.50 -24.81 7.65
CA ILE A 320 41.71 -23.37 7.85
C ILE A 320 42.68 -23.09 9.01
N GLY A 321 43.43 -22.00 8.96
CA GLY A 321 44.41 -21.61 9.96
C GLY A 321 43.84 -21.41 11.37
N TYR A 322 44.72 -21.55 12.37
CA TYR A 322 44.35 -21.54 13.79
C TYR A 322 43.51 -20.31 14.18
N GLU A 323 43.88 -19.13 13.68
CA GLU A 323 43.25 -17.86 14.03
C GLU A 323 41.79 -17.79 13.58
N ARG A 324 41.48 -18.10 12.32
CA ARG A 324 40.09 -18.14 11.80
C ARG A 324 39.29 -19.30 12.35
N ARG A 325 39.91 -20.46 12.58
CA ARG A 325 39.27 -21.63 13.18
C ARG A 325 38.75 -21.37 14.60
N ASN A 326 39.50 -20.61 15.39
CA ASN A 326 39.23 -20.38 16.81
C ASN A 326 38.68 -18.99 17.11
N GLY A 327 38.74 -18.06 16.16
CA GLY A 327 38.27 -16.68 16.26
C GLY A 327 36.90 -16.43 15.64
N TYR A 328 36.43 -17.31 14.76
CA TYR A 328 35.17 -17.18 14.03
C TYR A 328 34.32 -18.44 14.18
N THR A 329 32.99 -18.28 14.19
CA THR A 329 32.06 -19.41 14.30
C THR A 329 31.62 -19.85 12.91
N TRP A 330 32.02 -21.06 12.54
CA TRP A 330 31.77 -21.65 11.22
C TRP A 330 30.66 -22.70 11.22
N LEU A 331 30.39 -23.30 12.38
CA LEU A 331 29.35 -24.31 12.57
C LEU A 331 28.55 -23.93 13.81
N GLY A 332 27.22 -24.00 13.73
CA GLY A 332 26.31 -23.63 14.81
C GLY A 332 25.03 -24.44 14.82
N TYR A 333 24.17 -24.18 15.81
CA TYR A 333 22.87 -24.85 16.01
C TYR A 333 21.69 -23.94 15.62
N TRP A 334 21.94 -22.90 14.81
CA TRP A 334 21.06 -21.73 14.67
C TRP A 334 19.58 -22.05 14.35
N PRO A 335 19.23 -22.79 13.28
CA PRO A 335 17.83 -23.02 12.93
C PRO A 335 17.15 -24.15 13.73
N GLN A 336 17.80 -24.73 14.75
CA GLN A 336 17.25 -25.88 15.46
C GLN A 336 15.88 -25.59 16.10
N GLU A 337 15.74 -24.45 16.78
CA GLU A 337 14.47 -24.05 17.39
C GLU A 337 13.42 -23.62 16.37
N LEU A 338 13.86 -22.95 15.30
CA LEU A 338 13.00 -22.60 14.16
C LEU A 338 12.31 -23.85 13.61
N LEU A 339 13.09 -24.88 13.29
CA LEU A 339 12.59 -26.12 12.71
C LEU A 339 11.75 -26.95 13.69
N ALA A 340 12.19 -27.03 14.95
CA ALA A 340 11.55 -27.88 15.94
C ALA A 340 10.24 -27.30 16.51
N LYS A 341 10.12 -25.97 16.59
CA LYS A 341 9.02 -25.30 17.31
C LYS A 341 8.38 -24.17 16.53
N GLU A 342 9.15 -23.18 16.10
CA GLU A 342 8.61 -21.91 15.60
C GLU A 342 7.87 -22.11 14.26
N TYR A 343 8.47 -22.84 13.32
CA TYR A 343 7.86 -23.10 12.02
C TYR A 343 6.63 -24.01 12.09
N PRO A 344 6.62 -25.13 12.83
CA PRO A 344 5.40 -25.91 13.06
C PRO A 344 4.26 -25.08 13.68
N ALA A 345 4.57 -24.22 14.66
CA ALA A 345 3.59 -23.32 15.26
C ALA A 345 3.05 -22.30 14.24
N TRP A 346 3.94 -21.71 13.44
CA TRP A 346 3.57 -20.81 12.35
C TRP A 346 2.70 -21.51 11.30
N LYS A 347 3.06 -22.72 10.85
CA LYS A 347 2.22 -23.52 9.95
C LYS A 347 0.86 -23.78 10.56
N THR A 348 0.77 -24.13 11.84
CA THR A 348 -0.52 -24.36 12.51
C THR A 348 -1.37 -23.09 12.52
N ARG A 349 -0.77 -21.95 12.86
CA ARG A 349 -1.43 -20.63 12.84
C ARG A 349 -2.01 -20.31 11.45
N TRP A 350 -1.27 -20.61 10.39
CA TRP A 350 -1.68 -20.32 9.02
C TRP A 350 -2.55 -21.40 8.38
N ALA A 351 -2.43 -22.67 8.79
CA ALA A 351 -3.31 -23.76 8.40
C ALA A 351 -4.74 -23.53 8.92
N GLY A 352 -4.90 -23.00 10.14
CA GLY A 352 -6.20 -22.61 10.69
C GLY A 352 -6.84 -21.41 9.96
N ARG A 353 -6.05 -20.56 9.30
CA ARG A 353 -6.51 -19.45 8.45
C ARG A 353 -6.76 -19.92 7.01
N ALA A 354 -5.95 -20.85 6.51
CA ALA A 354 -6.13 -21.56 5.25
C ALA A 354 -7.42 -22.39 5.24
N GLY A 355 -7.86 -22.93 6.38
CA GLY A 355 -9.19 -23.56 6.52
C GLY A 355 -10.39 -22.60 6.31
N LYS A 356 -10.17 -21.28 6.25
CA LYS A 356 -11.16 -20.29 5.82
C LYS A 356 -10.87 -19.67 4.45
N ASN A 357 -9.70 -19.92 3.86
CA ASN A 357 -9.22 -19.27 2.64
C ASN A 357 -8.78 -20.20 1.50
N GLN A 358 -8.77 -21.52 1.67
CA GLN A 358 -8.58 -22.48 0.58
C GLN A 358 -9.92 -23.05 0.14
N GLU A 359 -10.68 -22.24 -0.60
CA GLU A 359 -11.37 -22.83 -1.75
C GLU A 359 -10.39 -22.78 -2.91
N GLU A 360 -10.16 -23.93 -3.55
CA GLU A 360 -9.27 -24.07 -4.70
C GLU A 360 -9.60 -23.02 -5.78
N GLY A 361 -8.60 -22.24 -6.23
CA GLY A 361 -8.73 -21.27 -7.33
C GLY A 361 -8.96 -19.80 -6.94
N PHE A 362 -9.01 -19.45 -5.65
CA PHE A 362 -9.05 -18.04 -5.23
C PHE A 362 -7.66 -17.38 -5.20
N VAL A 363 -7.57 -16.15 -5.71
CA VAL A 363 -6.40 -15.26 -5.63
C VAL A 363 -6.77 -13.95 -4.91
N PRO A 364 -5.84 -13.31 -4.17
CA PRO A 364 -6.11 -12.02 -3.55
C PRO A 364 -6.41 -10.91 -4.57
N MET A 365 -7.44 -10.11 -4.34
CA MET A 365 -7.69 -8.86 -5.08
C MET A 365 -6.99 -7.66 -4.43
N PHE A 366 -6.69 -7.78 -3.14
CA PHE A 366 -6.04 -6.74 -2.35
C PHE A 366 -4.82 -7.34 -1.66
N ASN A 367 -3.69 -6.64 -1.75
CA ASN A 367 -2.40 -7.13 -1.27
C ASN A 367 -2.14 -6.84 0.23
N GLY A 368 -3.08 -6.19 0.92
CA GLY A 368 -2.98 -5.86 2.34
C GLY A 368 -2.10 -4.64 2.67
N ARG A 369 -1.41 -4.05 1.68
CA ARG A 369 -0.34 -3.06 1.88
C ARG A 369 -0.61 -1.73 1.20
N ASP A 370 -1.01 -1.75 -0.07
CA ASP A 370 -1.28 -0.57 -0.88
C ASP A 370 -2.40 -0.84 -1.90
N LEU A 371 -2.74 0.18 -2.69
CA LEU A 371 -3.80 0.10 -3.70
C LEU A 371 -3.29 -0.39 -5.06
N THR A 372 -2.15 -1.10 -5.14
CA THR A 372 -1.70 -1.72 -6.40
C THR A 372 -2.77 -2.67 -6.92
N GLY A 373 -3.07 -2.59 -8.23
CA GLY A 373 -4.18 -3.31 -8.86
C GLY A 373 -5.52 -2.56 -8.81
N TRP A 374 -5.54 -1.37 -8.20
CA TRP A 374 -6.72 -0.52 -8.08
C TRP A 374 -6.47 0.88 -8.66
N VAL A 375 -7.52 1.49 -9.21
CA VAL A 375 -7.52 2.82 -9.81
C VAL A 375 -8.57 3.66 -9.09
N ASN A 376 -8.11 4.77 -8.51
CA ASN A 376 -8.98 5.77 -7.88
C ASN A 376 -9.69 6.59 -8.97
N VAL A 377 -11.02 6.58 -8.97
CA VAL A 377 -11.83 7.27 -9.97
C VAL A 377 -12.77 8.25 -9.29
N ASN A 378 -12.58 9.53 -9.64
CA ASN A 378 -13.43 10.63 -9.18
C ASN A 378 -13.40 10.83 -7.64
N CYS A 379 -12.29 10.51 -6.99
CA CYS A 379 -12.07 10.81 -5.59
C CYS A 379 -10.72 11.48 -5.32
N ALA A 380 -10.62 12.10 -4.15
CA ALA A 380 -9.37 12.66 -3.69
C ALA A 380 -8.36 11.57 -3.35
N PRO A 381 -7.03 11.86 -3.38
CA PRO A 381 -6.00 10.87 -3.05
C PRO A 381 -6.18 10.23 -1.68
N ALA A 382 -6.76 10.96 -0.72
CA ALA A 382 -7.00 10.49 0.65
C ALA A 382 -8.36 9.79 0.85
N THR A 383 -9.23 9.74 -0.16
CA THR A 383 -10.56 9.13 -0.03
C THR A 383 -10.46 7.62 0.20
N PHE A 384 -9.55 6.94 -0.51
CA PHE A 384 -9.24 5.52 -0.29
C PHE A 384 -7.82 5.38 0.23
N PHE A 385 -7.64 4.62 1.31
CA PHE A 385 -6.33 4.37 1.88
C PHE A 385 -6.24 3.00 2.54
N VAL A 386 -5.02 2.52 2.73
CA VAL A 386 -4.76 1.23 3.39
C VAL A 386 -4.40 1.45 4.85
N LYS A 387 -5.07 0.73 5.73
CA LYS A 387 -4.75 0.68 7.16
C LYS A 387 -5.04 -0.70 7.72
N ASP A 388 -4.09 -1.26 8.47
CA ASP A 388 -4.23 -2.54 9.18
C ASP A 388 -4.73 -3.70 8.29
N GLY A 389 -4.21 -3.79 7.06
CA GLY A 389 -4.61 -4.84 6.11
C GLY A 389 -6.01 -4.67 5.53
N MET A 390 -6.56 -3.45 5.54
CA MET A 390 -7.89 -3.11 5.02
C MET A 390 -7.81 -1.97 4.01
N ILE A 391 -8.67 -2.01 2.99
CA ILE A 391 -9.01 -0.82 2.20
C ILE A 391 -10.09 -0.06 2.97
N ILE A 392 -9.85 1.22 3.23
CA ILE A 392 -10.81 2.11 3.90
C ILE A 392 -11.18 3.23 2.95
N THR A 393 -12.48 3.50 2.82
CA THR A 393 -12.99 4.71 2.18
C THR A 393 -13.49 5.69 3.22
N THR A 394 -13.31 7.00 3.01
CA THR A 394 -13.90 8.06 3.84
C THR A 394 -15.39 8.28 3.53
N GLY A 395 -15.86 7.80 2.38
CA GLY A 395 -17.20 8.08 1.84
C GLY A 395 -17.34 9.44 1.17
N LYS A 396 -16.28 10.26 1.10
CA LYS A 396 -16.30 11.58 0.43
C LYS A 396 -15.03 11.82 -0.41
N PRO A 397 -15.17 12.35 -1.63
CA PRO A 397 -16.42 12.63 -2.31
C PRO A 397 -17.08 11.32 -2.78
N THR A 398 -18.29 11.42 -3.32
CA THR A 398 -18.93 10.33 -4.02
C THR A 398 -18.13 9.92 -5.26
N GLY A 399 -17.68 8.66 -5.30
CA GLY A 399 -16.86 8.10 -6.38
C GLY A 399 -16.49 6.65 -6.08
N TYR A 400 -15.44 6.11 -6.70
CA TYR A 400 -15.11 4.70 -6.52
C TYR A 400 -13.65 4.34 -6.79
N LEU A 401 -13.22 3.24 -6.17
CA LEU A 401 -11.93 2.60 -6.40
C LEU A 401 -12.16 1.32 -7.20
N ARG A 402 -11.77 1.28 -8.48
CA ARG A 402 -11.99 0.13 -9.37
C ARG A 402 -10.75 -0.72 -9.57
N THR A 403 -10.91 -1.97 -9.99
CA THR A 403 -9.80 -2.80 -10.46
C THR A 403 -9.15 -2.21 -11.72
N ASP A 404 -7.88 -2.53 -11.95
CA ASP A 404 -7.11 -2.12 -13.13
C ASP A 404 -7.50 -2.89 -14.41
N ARG A 405 -8.16 -4.05 -14.26
CA ARG A 405 -8.68 -4.88 -15.35
C ARG A 405 -10.15 -5.26 -15.15
N GLN A 406 -10.77 -5.67 -16.25
CA GLN A 406 -12.13 -6.22 -16.26
C GLN A 406 -12.16 -7.70 -15.87
N TYR A 407 -13.27 -8.12 -15.28
CA TYR A 407 -13.63 -9.49 -14.93
C TYR A 407 -14.96 -9.85 -15.60
N GLU A 408 -15.10 -11.11 -16.00
CA GLU A 408 -16.33 -11.65 -16.60
C GLU A 408 -17.03 -12.56 -15.60
N ASN A 409 -16.69 -13.85 -15.59
CA ASN A 409 -17.26 -14.84 -14.68
C ASN A 409 -16.30 -15.05 -13.51
N PHE A 410 -16.80 -14.92 -12.29
CA PHE A 410 -15.99 -15.01 -11.09
C PHE A 410 -16.82 -15.29 -9.84
N ILE A 411 -16.12 -15.69 -8.79
CA ILE A 411 -16.62 -15.64 -7.41
C ILE A 411 -15.74 -14.67 -6.64
N ALA A 412 -16.31 -13.57 -6.15
CA ALA A 412 -15.65 -12.62 -5.26
C ALA A 412 -16.09 -12.89 -3.82
N ASP A 413 -15.14 -12.91 -2.90
CA ASP A 413 -15.37 -13.25 -1.49
C ASP A 413 -14.60 -12.25 -0.63
N PHE A 414 -15.30 -11.55 0.25
CA PHE A 414 -14.72 -10.48 1.05
C PHE A 414 -15.54 -10.17 2.31
N GLU A 415 -14.91 -9.45 3.24
CA GLU A 415 -15.59 -8.87 4.39
C GLU A 415 -15.67 -7.35 4.28
N TRP A 416 -16.76 -6.79 4.77
CA TRP A 416 -16.97 -5.34 4.85
C TRP A 416 -17.55 -4.91 6.20
N MET A 417 -17.34 -3.64 6.55
CA MET A 417 -17.91 -3.03 7.74
C MET A 417 -18.11 -1.52 7.52
N HIS A 418 -19.30 -1.03 7.82
CA HIS A 418 -19.58 0.41 7.87
C HIS A 418 -19.30 1.00 9.25
N VAL A 419 -18.77 2.23 9.26
CA VAL A 419 -18.57 3.05 10.45
C VAL A 419 -19.31 4.38 10.25
N PRO A 420 -20.62 4.43 10.51
CA PRO A 420 -21.41 5.66 10.34
C PRO A 420 -20.93 6.77 11.29
N PRO A 421 -21.15 8.05 10.93
CA PRO A 421 -20.64 9.19 11.70
C PRO A 421 -21.31 9.37 13.07
N ALA A 422 -22.47 8.75 13.27
CA ALA A 422 -23.19 8.74 14.55
C ALA A 422 -23.96 7.41 14.70
N PRO A 423 -24.25 6.98 15.95
CA PRO A 423 -25.11 5.83 16.19
C PRO A 423 -26.47 5.97 15.48
N GLY A 424 -26.87 4.93 14.76
CA GLY A 424 -28.13 4.91 14.00
C GLY A 424 -28.12 5.69 12.68
N ALA A 425 -27.05 6.42 12.35
CA ALA A 425 -26.92 7.05 11.04
C ALA A 425 -26.82 5.98 9.93
N VAL A 426 -27.38 6.30 8.76
CA VAL A 426 -27.23 5.48 7.56
C VAL A 426 -25.76 5.56 7.11
N GLY A 427 -25.15 4.40 6.87
CA GLY A 427 -23.87 4.31 6.16
C GLY A 427 -24.11 3.63 4.83
N ASN A 428 -23.77 4.30 3.72
CA ASN A 428 -23.96 3.80 2.36
C ASN A 428 -22.62 3.55 1.66
N SER A 429 -22.53 2.48 0.89
CA SER A 429 -21.44 2.08 0.02
C SER A 429 -21.96 0.92 -0.85
N GLY A 430 -21.05 0.34 -1.63
CA GLY A 430 -21.40 -0.58 -2.69
C GLY A 430 -20.17 -1.30 -3.20
N PHE A 431 -20.41 -2.52 -3.70
CA PHE A 431 -19.49 -3.24 -4.54
C PHE A 431 -20.07 -3.31 -5.96
N PHE A 432 -19.50 -2.54 -6.87
CA PHE A 432 -19.96 -2.51 -8.25
C PHE A 432 -19.37 -3.69 -9.02
N VAL A 433 -20.25 -4.40 -9.73
CA VAL A 433 -19.94 -5.53 -10.58
C VAL A 433 -20.15 -5.13 -12.04
N TRP A 434 -19.18 -5.50 -12.88
CA TRP A 434 -19.15 -5.19 -14.31
C TRP A 434 -19.27 -3.69 -14.59
N ALA A 435 -18.54 -2.88 -13.82
CA ALA A 435 -18.51 -1.44 -13.95
C ALA A 435 -17.80 -0.96 -15.23
N ASP A 436 -18.21 0.20 -15.74
CA ASP A 436 -17.42 1.03 -16.65
C ASP A 436 -16.22 1.69 -15.94
N PRO A 437 -15.20 2.16 -16.70
CA PRO A 437 -13.98 2.72 -16.12
C PRO A 437 -14.12 4.16 -15.63
N LEU A 438 -15.16 4.88 -16.10
CA LEU A 438 -15.44 6.29 -15.80
C LEU A 438 -16.88 6.46 -15.32
N PRO A 439 -17.19 7.50 -14.52
CA PRO A 439 -18.54 7.75 -14.06
C PRO A 439 -19.53 7.97 -15.20
N ALA A 440 -20.79 7.59 -14.98
CA ALA A 440 -21.89 7.94 -15.87
C ALA A 440 -22.16 9.46 -15.83
N ILE A 441 -22.89 9.96 -16.83
CA ILE A 441 -23.10 11.41 -17.00
C ILE A 441 -23.80 11.98 -15.78
N GLY A 442 -23.22 13.03 -15.19
CA GLY A 442 -23.85 13.79 -14.12
C GLY A 442 -23.77 13.15 -12.73
N THR A 443 -23.11 12.02 -12.60
CA THR A 443 -23.03 11.24 -11.34
C THR A 443 -21.59 10.92 -10.96
N GLY A 444 -21.34 10.64 -9.67
CA GLY A 444 -20.06 10.12 -9.21
C GLY A 444 -19.91 8.61 -9.44
N TYR A 445 -21.00 7.93 -9.77
CA TYR A 445 -21.06 6.48 -9.90
C TYR A 445 -20.81 6.01 -11.33
N THR A 446 -20.36 4.76 -11.46
CA THR A 446 -20.24 4.05 -12.73
C THR A 446 -21.58 3.47 -13.21
N ARG A 447 -21.71 3.19 -14.51
CA ARG A 447 -22.68 2.18 -15.00
C ARG A 447 -22.24 0.79 -14.54
N GLY A 448 -23.17 -0.05 -14.08
CA GLY A 448 -22.88 -1.41 -13.63
C GLY A 448 -24.03 -2.05 -12.86
N ILE A 449 -23.77 -3.18 -12.19
CA ILE A 449 -24.68 -3.76 -11.21
C ILE A 449 -24.12 -3.50 -9.81
N GLU A 450 -24.93 -2.94 -8.94
CA GLU A 450 -24.54 -2.67 -7.57
C GLU A 450 -24.92 -3.83 -6.64
N VAL A 451 -23.93 -4.28 -5.88
CA VAL A 451 -24.10 -5.10 -4.69
C VAL A 451 -24.10 -4.16 -3.49
N GLN A 452 -25.27 -3.90 -2.90
CA GLN A 452 -25.41 -2.89 -1.85
C GLN A 452 -24.59 -3.26 -0.60
N VAL A 453 -23.81 -2.30 -0.11
CA VAL A 453 -23.10 -2.36 1.17
C VAL A 453 -23.62 -1.22 2.02
N LEU A 454 -24.66 -1.45 2.83
CA LEU A 454 -25.30 -0.37 3.58
C LEU A 454 -25.70 -0.85 5.00
N VAL A 455 -25.87 0.09 5.92
CA VAL A 455 -26.41 -0.17 7.26
C VAL A 455 -27.44 0.88 7.65
N ASN A 456 -28.39 0.48 8.51
CA ASN A 456 -29.38 1.34 9.17
C ASN A 456 -30.42 2.00 8.24
N LEU A 457 -30.73 1.40 7.09
CA LEU A 457 -31.83 1.83 6.21
C LEU A 457 -32.77 0.66 5.88
N GLU A 458 -34.07 0.86 6.13
CA GLU A 458 -35.14 0.10 5.49
C GLU A 458 -36.10 1.12 4.90
N TYR A 459 -36.16 1.19 3.57
CA TYR A 459 -37.06 2.10 2.90
C TYR A 459 -38.38 1.42 2.60
N ARG A 460 -39.47 2.00 3.08
CA ARG A 460 -40.84 1.57 2.78
C ARG A 460 -41.50 2.59 1.88
N ASP A 461 -42.14 2.12 0.82
CA ASP A 461 -42.93 2.97 -0.05
C ASP A 461 -44.12 3.53 0.72
N LYS A 462 -44.31 4.86 0.62
CA LYS A 462 -45.33 5.58 1.39
C LYS A 462 -46.75 5.22 0.97
N LYS A 463 -46.96 4.73 -0.26
CA LYS A 463 -48.30 4.44 -0.80
C LYS A 463 -48.75 3.02 -0.47
N THR A 464 -47.86 2.06 -0.60
CA THR A 464 -48.15 0.63 -0.47
C THR A 464 -47.73 0.05 0.88
N GLY A 465 -46.84 0.73 1.62
CA GLY A 465 -46.21 0.22 2.84
C GLY A 465 -45.19 -0.91 2.61
N ALA A 466 -44.99 -1.32 1.35
CA ALA A 466 -44.07 -2.37 0.97
C ALA A 466 -42.62 -1.91 1.15
N ILE A 467 -41.75 -2.84 1.57
CA ILE A 467 -40.31 -2.61 1.57
C ILE A 467 -39.84 -2.46 0.13
N ALA A 468 -39.12 -1.37 -0.15
CA ALA A 468 -38.66 -0.99 -1.48
C ALA A 468 -37.12 -0.86 -1.58
N ALA A 469 -36.42 -0.77 -0.44
CA ALA A 469 -34.98 -0.97 -0.36
C ALA A 469 -34.60 -1.45 1.05
N THR A 470 -33.52 -2.24 1.16
CA THR A 470 -33.01 -2.70 2.46
C THR A 470 -31.57 -2.28 2.70
N SER A 471 -31.07 -2.57 3.90
CA SER A 471 -29.71 -2.19 4.28
C SER A 471 -28.63 -2.94 3.52
N HIS A 472 -28.89 -4.16 3.07
CA HIS A 472 -27.82 -5.02 2.56
C HIS A 472 -28.45 -6.08 1.68
N GLY A 473 -27.64 -6.76 0.88
CA GLY A 473 -28.17 -7.87 0.10
C GLY A 473 -29.01 -7.44 -1.10
N ASP A 474 -29.31 -6.15 -1.27
CA ASP A 474 -29.97 -5.63 -2.47
C ASP A 474 -29.01 -5.75 -3.66
N LEU A 475 -29.54 -6.22 -4.81
CA LEU A 475 -28.85 -6.23 -6.10
C LEU A 475 -29.64 -5.42 -7.11
N PHE A 476 -29.04 -4.43 -7.76
CA PHE A 476 -29.76 -3.60 -8.73
C PHE A 476 -28.86 -2.98 -9.79
N ARG A 477 -29.45 -2.68 -10.94
CA ARG A 477 -28.78 -1.97 -12.03
C ARG A 477 -28.61 -0.49 -11.68
N ILE A 478 -27.48 0.09 -12.09
CA ILE A 478 -27.23 1.53 -11.99
C ILE A 478 -26.81 2.12 -13.33
N TRP A 479 -27.26 3.35 -13.60
CA TRP A 479 -26.81 4.23 -14.68
C TRP A 479 -26.76 3.62 -16.09
N GLY A 480 -27.88 3.02 -16.52
CA GLY A 480 -28.04 2.50 -17.89
C GLY A 480 -27.66 1.02 -18.05
N ALA A 481 -27.14 0.37 -17.01
CA ALA A 481 -27.06 -1.09 -16.97
C ALA A 481 -28.47 -1.70 -16.97
N THR A 482 -28.56 -3.00 -17.23
CA THR A 482 -29.82 -3.76 -17.19
C THR A 482 -29.65 -5.04 -16.38
N CYS A 483 -30.71 -5.49 -15.72
CA CYS A 483 -30.80 -6.78 -15.05
C CYS A 483 -32.28 -7.12 -14.79
N VAL A 484 -32.56 -8.39 -14.52
CA VAL A 484 -33.89 -8.90 -14.13
C VAL A 484 -33.77 -9.58 -12.76
N PRO A 485 -34.48 -9.12 -11.72
CA PRO A 485 -34.44 -9.76 -10.42
C PRO A 485 -35.12 -11.13 -10.47
N ALA A 486 -34.51 -12.15 -9.87
CA ALA A 486 -35.05 -13.52 -9.90
C ALA A 486 -36.38 -13.63 -9.13
N ARG A 487 -36.55 -12.80 -8.08
CA ARG A 487 -37.82 -12.58 -7.41
C ARG A 487 -38.32 -11.17 -7.78
N PRO A 488 -39.58 -11.01 -8.22
CA PRO A 488 -40.11 -9.69 -8.53
C PRO A 488 -40.02 -8.73 -7.34
N HIS A 489 -39.56 -7.51 -7.60
CA HIS A 489 -39.64 -6.44 -6.62
C HIS A 489 -41.10 -6.07 -6.36
N PRO A 490 -41.52 -5.77 -5.12
CA PRO A 490 -42.91 -5.40 -4.81
C PRO A 490 -43.47 -4.22 -5.63
N LEU A 491 -42.58 -3.34 -6.08
CA LEU A 491 -42.91 -2.16 -6.90
C LEU A 491 -42.52 -2.30 -8.39
N GLY A 492 -42.16 -3.51 -8.84
CA GLY A 492 -41.72 -3.75 -10.23
C GLY A 492 -40.35 -3.15 -10.60
N TRP A 493 -39.58 -2.68 -9.62
CA TRP A 493 -38.22 -2.16 -9.85
C TRP A 493 -37.25 -3.28 -10.26
N ALA A 494 -36.23 -2.94 -11.03
CA ALA A 494 -35.13 -3.85 -11.35
C ALA A 494 -34.11 -3.93 -10.20
N ARG A 495 -34.61 -4.33 -9.03
CA ARG A 495 -33.89 -4.48 -7.77
C ARG A 495 -34.34 -5.79 -7.13
N SER A 496 -33.39 -6.66 -6.79
CA SER A 496 -33.66 -7.86 -5.99
C SER A 496 -33.45 -7.52 -4.52
N LEU A 497 -34.53 -7.48 -3.74
CA LEU A 497 -34.44 -7.41 -2.28
C LEU A 497 -33.97 -8.76 -1.72
N PRO A 498 -33.22 -8.79 -0.60
CA PRO A 498 -32.82 -10.04 0.05
C PRO A 498 -34.04 -10.83 0.53
N SER A 499 -33.96 -12.16 0.47
CA SER A 499 -35.03 -13.03 0.99
C SER A 499 -35.15 -12.99 2.51
N GLU A 500 -34.08 -12.62 3.20
CA GLU A 500 -34.03 -12.48 4.66
C GLU A 500 -32.89 -11.53 5.06
N ASN A 501 -33.02 -10.89 6.22
CA ASN A 501 -31.96 -10.07 6.78
C ASN A 501 -30.88 -10.96 7.45
N ARG A 502 -29.63 -10.82 7.01
CA ARG A 502 -28.50 -11.54 7.60
C ARG A 502 -27.30 -10.67 7.94
N ALA A 503 -27.24 -9.40 7.52
CA ALA A 503 -26.07 -8.61 7.86
C ALA A 503 -26.14 -8.14 9.31
N ARG A 504 -24.97 -8.07 9.91
CA ARG A 504 -24.71 -7.44 11.19
C ARG A 504 -24.71 -5.92 10.93
N GLY A 505 -25.23 -5.15 11.89
CA GLY A 505 -25.42 -3.71 11.73
C GLY A 505 -24.10 -2.91 11.64
N ALA A 506 -24.19 -1.61 11.87
CA ALA A 506 -23.01 -0.73 11.91
C ALA A 506 -21.94 -1.23 12.90
N ASN A 507 -20.66 -1.03 12.55
CA ASN A 507 -19.48 -1.44 13.33
C ASN A 507 -19.29 -2.95 13.51
N GLU A 508 -19.99 -3.77 12.71
CA GLU A 508 -19.83 -5.21 12.69
C GLU A 508 -19.35 -5.69 11.32
N TRP A 509 -18.51 -6.72 11.32
CA TRP A 509 -18.02 -7.34 10.09
C TRP A 509 -19.08 -8.23 9.45
N ASN A 510 -19.29 -8.03 8.15
CA ASN A 510 -20.17 -8.81 7.30
C ASN A 510 -19.37 -9.50 6.21
N HIS A 511 -19.74 -10.73 5.89
CA HIS A 511 -19.16 -11.51 4.81
C HIS A 511 -20.08 -11.53 3.61
N TYR A 512 -19.55 -11.12 2.45
CA TYR A 512 -20.20 -11.26 1.16
C TYR A 512 -19.45 -12.27 0.31
N ARG A 513 -20.24 -13.14 -0.34
CA ARG A 513 -19.79 -13.96 -1.46
C ARG A 513 -20.67 -13.64 -2.66
N VAL A 514 -20.06 -13.09 -3.70
CA VAL A 514 -20.71 -12.65 -4.95
C VAL A 514 -20.27 -13.59 -6.05
N GLU A 515 -21.18 -14.44 -6.52
CA GLU A 515 -20.96 -15.29 -7.69
C GLU A 515 -21.59 -14.63 -8.91
N ALA A 516 -20.74 -14.22 -9.84
CA ALA A 516 -21.11 -13.60 -11.10
C ALA A 516 -20.76 -14.56 -12.23
N ASN A 517 -21.75 -15.11 -12.93
CA ASN A 517 -21.53 -16.09 -13.99
C ASN A 517 -22.57 -15.93 -15.09
N ASP A 518 -22.11 -15.70 -16.31
CA ASP A 518 -22.91 -15.61 -17.53
C ASP A 518 -24.10 -14.64 -17.42
N GLY A 519 -23.85 -13.43 -16.90
CA GLY A 519 -24.89 -12.42 -16.70
C GLY A 519 -25.86 -12.71 -15.55
N VAL A 520 -25.56 -13.68 -14.69
CA VAL A 520 -26.26 -13.93 -13.42
C VAL A 520 -25.37 -13.50 -12.27
N ILE A 521 -25.93 -12.81 -11.28
CA ILE A 521 -25.25 -12.51 -10.02
C ILE A 521 -26.06 -13.11 -8.88
N GLN A 522 -25.42 -13.95 -8.07
CA GLN A 522 -25.93 -14.45 -6.81
C GLN A 522 -25.12 -13.86 -5.66
N LEU A 523 -25.83 -13.37 -4.64
CA LEU A 523 -25.21 -12.79 -3.45
C LEU A 523 -25.57 -13.61 -2.23
N ALA A 524 -24.54 -14.15 -1.58
CA ALA A 524 -24.63 -14.68 -0.24
C ALA A 524 -24.16 -13.65 0.79
N VAL A 525 -24.98 -13.47 1.83
CA VAL A 525 -24.68 -12.63 2.98
C VAL A 525 -24.54 -13.51 4.20
N ASN A 526 -23.39 -13.45 4.87
CA ASN A 526 -23.07 -14.23 6.07
C ASN A 526 -23.44 -15.73 5.90
N GLY A 527 -23.01 -16.33 4.79
CA GLY A 527 -23.09 -17.77 4.53
C GLY A 527 -24.38 -18.29 3.88
N LYS A 528 -25.30 -17.43 3.41
CA LYS A 528 -26.49 -17.88 2.66
C LYS A 528 -26.85 -16.95 1.52
N VAL A 529 -27.16 -17.52 0.35
CA VAL A 529 -27.66 -16.79 -0.81
C VAL A 529 -29.00 -16.15 -0.47
N VAL A 530 -29.07 -14.83 -0.55
CA VAL A 530 -30.30 -14.06 -0.27
C VAL A 530 -30.83 -13.34 -1.48
N SER A 531 -30.00 -13.02 -2.48
CA SER A 531 -30.41 -12.26 -3.67
C SER A 531 -29.86 -12.84 -4.96
N THR A 532 -30.61 -12.64 -6.04
CA THR A 532 -30.20 -13.06 -7.38
C THR A 532 -30.77 -12.13 -8.44
N VAL A 533 -29.92 -11.69 -9.36
CA VAL A 533 -30.32 -11.01 -10.60
C VAL A 533 -29.78 -11.79 -11.80
N ARG A 534 -30.48 -11.71 -12.94
CA ARG A 534 -30.18 -12.41 -14.19
C ARG A 534 -30.18 -11.44 -15.36
N GLN A 535 -29.69 -11.90 -16.51
CA GLN A 535 -29.69 -11.11 -17.76
C GLN A 535 -29.02 -9.75 -17.57
N CYS A 536 -27.95 -9.72 -16.77
CA CYS A 536 -27.23 -8.50 -16.51
C CYS A 536 -26.49 -8.03 -17.77
N ARG A 537 -26.56 -6.73 -18.06
CA ARG A 537 -25.70 -6.07 -19.04
C ARG A 537 -25.16 -4.77 -18.45
N PRO A 538 -23.84 -4.57 -18.45
CA PRO A 538 -22.79 -5.48 -18.95
C PRO A 538 -22.66 -6.77 -18.10
N ARG A 539 -22.05 -7.82 -18.69
CA ARG A 539 -21.66 -9.10 -18.05
C ARG A 539 -20.15 -9.37 -18.06
N LYS A 540 -19.37 -8.32 -18.35
CA LYS A 540 -17.92 -8.23 -18.19
C LYS A 540 -17.55 -6.78 -17.97
N GLY A 541 -16.74 -6.48 -16.98
CA GLY A 541 -16.36 -5.11 -16.65
C GLY A 541 -15.51 -5.03 -15.40
N TYR A 542 -15.23 -3.82 -14.92
CA TYR A 542 -14.42 -3.61 -13.72
C TYR A 542 -15.19 -3.99 -12.45
N LEU A 543 -14.46 -4.27 -11.37
CA LEU A 543 -15.03 -4.39 -10.03
C LEU A 543 -14.65 -3.16 -9.25
N ALA A 544 -15.55 -2.59 -8.44
CA ALA A 544 -15.24 -1.35 -7.74
C ALA A 544 -15.84 -1.27 -6.33
N LEU A 545 -15.11 -0.57 -5.45
CA LEU A 545 -15.55 -0.21 -4.11
C LEU A 545 -16.04 1.22 -4.12
N GLU A 546 -17.25 1.46 -3.64
CA GLU A 546 -17.87 2.78 -3.64
C GLU A 546 -17.46 3.62 -2.42
N SER A 547 -17.23 4.91 -2.67
CA SER A 547 -17.17 5.95 -1.65
C SER A 547 -18.50 6.69 -1.64
N GLU A 548 -19.27 6.60 -0.56
CA GLU A 548 -20.48 7.41 -0.36
C GLU A 548 -20.74 7.70 1.13
N GLY A 549 -21.01 8.96 1.47
CA GLY A 549 -21.55 9.39 2.76
C GLY A 549 -20.65 9.27 4.00
N SER A 550 -20.08 8.08 4.28
CA SER A 550 -19.37 7.74 5.51
C SER A 550 -18.32 6.65 5.32
N GLU A 551 -17.53 6.41 6.38
CA GLU A 551 -16.47 5.43 6.35
C GLU A 551 -16.99 4.00 6.12
N CYS A 552 -16.33 3.29 5.19
CA CYS A 552 -16.53 1.86 4.97
C CYS A 552 -15.16 1.17 4.85
N ARG A 553 -15.06 -0.05 5.38
CA ARG A 553 -13.83 -0.84 5.43
C ARG A 553 -14.04 -2.16 4.73
N PHE A 554 -13.05 -2.60 3.97
CA PHE A 554 -13.04 -3.86 3.25
C PHE A 554 -11.76 -4.64 3.56
N ARG A 555 -11.88 -5.94 3.77
CA ARG A 555 -10.72 -6.82 4.01
C ARG A 555 -10.94 -8.22 3.45
N ASN A 556 -9.85 -8.98 3.36
CA ASN A 556 -9.87 -10.35 2.84
C ASN A 556 -10.50 -10.46 1.44
N LEU A 557 -10.35 -9.44 0.59
CA LEU A 557 -10.88 -9.45 -0.78
C LEU A 557 -10.10 -10.45 -1.63
N LYS A 558 -10.79 -11.48 -2.11
CA LYS A 558 -10.25 -12.51 -2.99
C LYS A 558 -11.24 -12.83 -4.11
N ILE A 559 -10.72 -13.32 -5.22
CA ILE A 559 -11.50 -13.67 -6.41
C ILE A 559 -11.06 -15.00 -6.99
N LYS A 560 -12.03 -15.78 -7.47
CA LYS A 560 -11.80 -16.96 -8.30
C LYS A 560 -12.43 -16.72 -9.65
N GLU A 561 -11.63 -16.61 -10.70
CA GLU A 561 -12.16 -16.51 -12.06
C GLU A 561 -12.74 -17.86 -12.50
N LEU A 562 -13.87 -17.79 -13.21
CA LEU A 562 -14.55 -18.93 -13.80
C LEU A 562 -14.34 -18.91 -15.32
N PRO A 563 -14.54 -20.04 -16.03
CA PRO A 563 -14.42 -20.07 -17.48
C PRO A 563 -15.26 -18.98 -18.16
N SER A 564 -14.66 -18.33 -19.16
CA SER A 564 -15.35 -17.32 -19.98
C SER A 564 -16.44 -17.98 -20.85
N THR A 565 -17.56 -17.29 -21.03
CA THR A 565 -18.60 -17.59 -22.02
C THR A 565 -18.52 -16.64 -23.23
N HIS A 566 -17.40 -15.91 -23.37
CA HIS A 566 -17.06 -15.05 -24.50
C HIS A 566 -18.13 -14.01 -24.85
N PRO A 567 -18.37 -13.00 -23.98
CA PRO A 567 -19.38 -11.99 -24.21
C PRO A 567 -19.08 -11.14 -25.44
N LYS A 568 -20.16 -10.75 -26.13
CA LYS A 568 -20.07 -9.81 -27.25
C LYS A 568 -19.68 -8.43 -26.72
N LYS A 569 -19.09 -7.59 -27.57
CA LYS A 569 -18.65 -6.24 -27.21
C LYS A 569 -19.77 -5.40 -26.57
N GLU A 570 -21.01 -5.53 -27.06
CA GLU A 570 -22.17 -4.79 -26.54
C GLU A 570 -22.64 -5.30 -25.16
N GLU A 571 -22.08 -6.41 -24.71
CA GLU A 571 -22.33 -7.04 -23.41
C GLU A 571 -21.18 -6.78 -22.42
N THR A 572 -20.15 -6.04 -22.83
CA THR A 572 -19.00 -5.68 -22.00
C THR A 572 -19.01 -4.19 -21.66
N ALA A 573 -18.46 -3.85 -20.50
CA ALA A 573 -18.16 -2.48 -20.12
C ALA A 573 -17.09 -1.88 -21.05
N GLU A 574 -17.04 -0.56 -21.13
CA GLU A 574 -16.03 0.14 -21.91
C GLU A 574 -14.62 -0.16 -21.37
N LEU A 575 -13.63 -0.20 -22.25
CA LEU A 575 -12.23 -0.36 -21.83
C LEU A 575 -11.67 0.98 -21.35
N ASP A 576 -10.90 0.94 -20.27
CA ASP A 576 -10.15 2.10 -19.80
C ASP A 576 -9.26 2.65 -20.92
N GLN A 577 -9.45 3.93 -21.19
CA GLN A 577 -8.76 4.67 -22.23
C GLN A 577 -7.52 5.40 -21.70
N GLY A 578 -7.25 5.36 -20.39
CA GLY A 578 -6.12 6.05 -19.74
C GLY A 578 -6.42 7.48 -19.30
N TYR A 579 -7.68 7.76 -18.95
CA TYR A 579 -8.07 9.05 -18.38
C TYR A 579 -7.64 9.16 -16.92
N HIS A 580 -7.21 10.35 -16.51
CA HIS A 580 -7.00 10.71 -15.11
C HIS A 580 -7.87 11.91 -14.73
N SER A 581 -8.27 12.00 -13.46
CA SER A 581 -9.09 13.12 -12.99
C SER A 581 -8.25 14.38 -12.84
N LEU A 582 -8.77 15.51 -13.32
CA LEU A 582 -8.24 16.84 -13.03
C LEU A 582 -8.88 17.47 -11.79
N PHE A 583 -10.04 16.96 -11.36
CA PHE A 583 -10.75 17.44 -10.17
C PHE A 583 -10.90 16.30 -9.16
N ASP A 584 -10.47 16.55 -7.93
CA ASP A 584 -10.43 15.53 -6.87
C ASP A 584 -11.79 15.36 -6.15
N GLY A 585 -12.75 16.25 -6.46
CA GLY A 585 -14.10 16.27 -5.92
C GLY A 585 -14.27 16.94 -4.55
N LEU A 586 -13.19 17.39 -3.90
CA LEU A 586 -13.21 17.99 -2.55
C LEU A 586 -12.48 19.33 -2.47
N THR A 587 -11.44 19.54 -3.28
CA THR A 587 -10.56 20.70 -3.23
C THR A 587 -10.26 21.24 -4.63
N LEU A 588 -9.63 22.41 -4.67
CA LEU A 588 -9.11 23.00 -5.91
C LEU A 588 -7.62 22.68 -6.10
N GLU A 589 -7.11 21.62 -5.46
CA GLU A 589 -5.75 21.16 -5.73
C GLU A 589 -5.59 20.85 -7.23
N GLY A 590 -4.48 21.31 -7.82
CA GLY A 590 -4.26 21.24 -9.26
C GLY A 590 -4.93 22.35 -10.08
N TRP A 591 -5.65 23.30 -9.45
CA TRP A 591 -6.26 24.45 -10.11
C TRP A 591 -5.72 25.79 -9.58
N LYS A 592 -5.74 26.80 -10.44
CA LYS A 592 -5.39 28.20 -10.16
C LYS A 592 -6.61 29.08 -10.41
N THR A 593 -6.77 30.11 -9.59
CA THR A 593 -7.79 31.15 -9.79
C THR A 593 -7.19 32.51 -9.46
N GLU A 594 -7.50 33.52 -10.26
CA GLU A 594 -7.08 34.92 -10.03
C GLU A 594 -7.90 35.60 -8.92
N VAL A 595 -9.00 34.98 -8.49
CA VAL A 595 -9.89 35.55 -7.48
C VAL A 595 -9.36 35.24 -6.08
N THR A 596 -8.89 36.28 -5.39
CA THR A 596 -8.52 36.24 -3.96
C THR A 596 -9.71 36.02 -3.00
N GLY A 597 -10.95 36.02 -3.53
CA GLY A 597 -12.18 35.74 -2.80
C GLY A 597 -12.78 34.37 -3.14
N LYS A 598 -12.79 33.46 -2.16
CA LYS A 598 -13.42 32.11 -2.17
C LYS A 598 -14.95 32.07 -2.46
N ARG A 599 -15.56 33.10 -3.06
CA ARG A 599 -17.02 33.23 -3.23
C ARG A 599 -17.56 32.76 -4.59
N ALA A 600 -16.76 32.79 -5.65
CA ALA A 600 -17.24 32.45 -6.99
C ALA A 600 -17.32 30.94 -7.26
N TRP A 601 -16.60 30.11 -6.53
CA TRP A 601 -16.58 28.66 -6.71
C TRP A 601 -16.93 27.94 -5.43
N THR A 602 -17.89 27.02 -5.50
CA THR A 602 -18.24 26.12 -4.38
C THR A 602 -18.08 24.66 -4.80
N ILE A 603 -17.67 23.83 -3.85
CA ILE A 603 -17.54 22.38 -4.05
C ILE A 603 -18.57 21.69 -3.16
N ASN A 604 -19.37 20.83 -3.76
CA ASN A 604 -20.30 19.97 -3.05
C ASN A 604 -20.23 18.55 -3.63
N ASP A 605 -19.50 17.67 -2.95
CA ASP A 605 -19.46 16.23 -3.21
C ASP A 605 -19.23 15.86 -4.69
N GLY A 606 -18.08 16.28 -5.24
CA GLY A 606 -17.75 16.04 -6.65
C GLY A 606 -18.44 16.99 -7.64
N VAL A 607 -19.28 17.92 -7.20
CA VAL A 607 -19.81 19.01 -8.02
C VAL A 607 -19.04 20.30 -7.74
N LEU A 608 -18.53 20.91 -8.79
CA LEU A 608 -17.87 22.20 -8.78
C LEU A 608 -18.81 23.25 -9.39
N ALA A 609 -19.41 24.10 -8.55
CA ALA A 609 -20.35 25.12 -8.98
C ALA A 609 -19.67 26.49 -9.07
N TYR A 610 -19.87 27.14 -10.21
CA TYR A 610 -19.51 28.53 -10.45
C TYR A 610 -20.71 29.42 -10.18
N HIS A 611 -20.48 30.52 -9.46
CA HIS A 611 -21.43 31.59 -9.18
C HIS A 611 -20.83 32.90 -9.63
N LYS A 612 -21.56 33.66 -10.47
CA LYS A 612 -21.09 34.96 -10.97
C LYS A 612 -20.98 35.95 -9.79
N PRO A 613 -19.79 36.48 -9.48
CA PRO A 613 -19.64 37.52 -8.47
C PRO A 613 -20.11 38.89 -9.01
N ASP A 614 -20.66 39.74 -8.14
CA ASP A 614 -21.24 41.04 -8.50
C ASP A 614 -20.24 42.05 -9.09
N GLU A 615 -18.94 41.94 -8.77
CA GLU A 615 -17.93 42.99 -9.09
C GLU A 615 -16.60 42.52 -9.74
N ALA A 616 -16.46 41.28 -10.24
CA ALA A 616 -15.13 40.79 -10.70
C ALA A 616 -15.00 40.53 -12.22
N THR A 617 -13.90 41.03 -12.79
CA THR A 617 -13.24 40.50 -13.99
C THR A 617 -12.27 39.36 -13.58
N GLY A 618 -12.23 38.25 -14.34
CA GLY A 618 -11.21 37.20 -14.20
C GLY A 618 -11.51 36.07 -13.19
N SER A 619 -12.48 35.19 -13.48
CA SER A 619 -12.97 34.16 -12.55
C SER A 619 -12.77 32.70 -12.98
N ALA A 620 -12.03 32.46 -14.06
CA ALA A 620 -11.78 31.11 -14.55
C ALA A 620 -10.98 30.28 -13.53
N LEU A 621 -11.28 28.97 -13.50
CA LEU A 621 -10.39 27.98 -12.90
C LEU A 621 -9.49 27.43 -13.99
N GLU A 622 -8.19 27.69 -13.88
CA GLU A 622 -7.18 27.21 -14.80
C GLU A 622 -6.44 26.02 -14.21
N ALA A 623 -6.18 24.99 -14.99
CA ALA A 623 -5.33 23.90 -14.56
C ALA A 623 -3.92 24.41 -14.22
N ALA A 624 -3.29 23.84 -13.20
CA ALA A 624 -2.01 24.31 -12.69
C ALA A 624 -0.86 24.20 -13.71
N GLN A 625 -1.01 23.31 -14.69
CA GLN A 625 -0.04 23.04 -15.76
C GLN A 625 -0.65 23.22 -17.16
N GLN A 626 0.23 23.38 -18.15
CA GLN A 626 -0.15 23.47 -19.56
C GLN A 626 -0.12 22.10 -20.24
N TYR A 627 -1.09 21.86 -21.12
CA TYR A 627 -1.26 20.60 -21.86
C TYR A 627 -1.09 20.80 -23.36
N GLY A 628 -0.64 19.74 -24.03
CA GLY A 628 -0.44 19.66 -25.49
C GLY A 628 -1.63 18.98 -26.18
N ASP A 629 -1.36 17.88 -26.88
CA ASP A 629 -2.40 17.03 -27.44
C ASP A 629 -3.14 16.27 -26.33
N GLY A 630 -4.47 16.21 -26.42
CA GLY A 630 -5.27 15.66 -25.34
C GLY A 630 -6.74 15.42 -25.70
N ASP A 631 -7.39 14.60 -24.88
CA ASP A 631 -8.80 14.29 -24.91
C ASP A 631 -9.41 14.69 -23.56
N LEU A 632 -10.12 15.82 -23.52
CA LEU A 632 -10.80 16.33 -22.34
C LEU A 632 -12.22 15.79 -22.31
N LEU A 633 -12.64 15.22 -21.18
CA LEU A 633 -14.00 14.79 -20.92
C LEU A 633 -14.49 15.47 -19.65
N LEU A 634 -15.62 16.15 -19.70
CA LEU A 634 -16.26 16.73 -18.52
C LEU A 634 -17.77 16.70 -18.61
N ASP A 635 -18.44 16.72 -17.46
CA ASP A 635 -19.87 16.92 -17.39
C ASP A 635 -20.17 18.35 -16.95
N ILE A 636 -21.09 19.00 -17.65
CA ILE A 636 -21.54 20.38 -17.40
C ILE A 636 -23.06 20.43 -17.24
N ARG A 637 -23.54 21.21 -16.28
CA ARG A 637 -24.97 21.52 -16.12
C ARG A 637 -25.18 23.02 -16.19
N LEU A 638 -25.93 23.43 -17.22
CA LEU A 638 -26.39 24.80 -17.41
C LEU A 638 -27.78 24.96 -16.77
N PRO A 639 -28.14 26.15 -16.27
CA PRO A 639 -29.47 26.42 -15.76
C PRO A 639 -30.49 26.36 -16.90
N LYS A 640 -31.78 26.19 -16.56
CA LYS A 640 -32.85 26.35 -17.54
C LYS A 640 -32.92 27.80 -17.99
N GLN A 641 -33.03 28.02 -19.31
CA GLN A 641 -33.23 29.37 -19.84
C GLN A 641 -34.51 29.98 -19.29
N GLN A 642 -34.41 31.17 -18.71
CA GLN A 642 -35.57 31.97 -18.32
C GLN A 642 -35.92 32.95 -19.44
N ALA A 643 -37.21 33.19 -19.65
CA ALA A 643 -37.66 34.19 -20.60
C ALA A 643 -37.15 35.57 -20.18
N ASN A 644 -36.66 36.36 -21.15
CA ASN A 644 -36.14 37.73 -20.96
C ASN A 644 -34.87 37.85 -20.08
N GLN A 645 -34.09 36.79 -19.94
CA GLN A 645 -32.74 36.84 -19.35
C GLN A 645 -31.68 36.50 -20.41
N GLU A 646 -30.47 37.05 -20.26
CA GLU A 646 -29.32 36.64 -21.08
C GLU A 646 -29.03 35.16 -20.88
N ALA A 647 -28.59 34.49 -21.95
CA ALA A 647 -28.19 33.10 -21.87
C ALA A 647 -26.94 32.94 -21.00
N VAL A 648 -27.00 32.00 -20.06
CA VAL A 648 -25.85 31.60 -19.25
C VAL A 648 -24.94 30.73 -20.11
N GLN A 649 -23.70 31.16 -20.26
CA GLN A 649 -22.68 30.50 -21.05
C GLN A 649 -21.73 29.75 -20.13
N GLY A 650 -21.61 28.45 -20.34
CA GLY A 650 -20.46 27.67 -19.86
C GLY A 650 -19.25 27.95 -20.73
N GLN A 651 -18.07 28.02 -20.14
CA GLN A 651 -16.83 28.30 -20.85
C GLN A 651 -15.84 27.17 -20.60
N ILE A 652 -15.47 26.44 -21.65
CA ILE A 652 -14.49 25.35 -21.59
C ILE A 652 -13.33 25.73 -22.50
N TYR A 653 -12.15 25.85 -21.91
CA TYR A 653 -10.91 26.17 -22.62
C TYR A 653 -10.08 24.89 -22.74
N LEU A 654 -9.82 24.42 -23.96
CA LEU A 654 -9.01 23.22 -24.23
C LEU A 654 -7.51 23.50 -24.27
N GLY A 655 -7.10 24.68 -23.80
CA GLY A 655 -5.75 25.17 -24.03
C GLY A 655 -5.51 25.45 -25.51
N ARG A 656 -4.27 25.85 -25.82
CA ARG A 656 -3.76 26.09 -27.18
C ARG A 656 -4.56 27.10 -28.04
N GLY A 657 -5.53 27.79 -27.44
CA GLY A 657 -6.40 28.79 -28.06
C GLY A 657 -7.76 28.26 -28.55
N VAL A 658 -8.20 27.07 -28.12
CA VAL A 658 -9.52 26.51 -28.46
C VAL A 658 -10.51 26.67 -27.30
N THR A 659 -11.73 27.10 -27.62
CA THR A 659 -12.84 27.26 -26.67
C THR A 659 -14.10 26.54 -27.14
N ILE A 660 -14.85 26.00 -26.18
CA ILE A 660 -16.18 25.41 -26.37
C ILE A 660 -17.13 26.12 -25.41
N LEU A 661 -18.15 26.77 -25.96
CA LEU A 661 -19.03 27.69 -25.26
C LEU A 661 -20.50 27.25 -25.38
N PRO A 662 -20.96 26.27 -24.59
CA PRO A 662 -22.39 25.92 -24.53
C PRO A 662 -23.19 26.99 -23.77
N GLN A 663 -24.39 27.33 -24.24
CA GLN A 663 -25.24 28.39 -23.68
C GLN A 663 -26.64 27.90 -23.28
N SER A 664 -27.25 28.45 -22.24
CA SER A 664 -28.54 27.93 -21.74
C SER A 664 -29.71 28.03 -22.72
N ASP A 665 -29.61 28.78 -23.81
CA ASP A 665 -30.63 28.87 -24.86
C ASP A 665 -30.53 27.77 -25.94
N GLY A 666 -29.50 26.92 -25.89
CA GLY A 666 -29.27 25.85 -26.87
C GLY A 666 -28.08 26.09 -27.79
N LEU A 667 -27.53 27.31 -27.83
CA LEU A 667 -26.41 27.64 -28.69
C LEU A 667 -25.11 26.95 -28.24
N LEU A 668 -24.36 26.41 -29.19
CA LEU A 668 -22.98 25.96 -28.99
C LEU A 668 -22.03 26.66 -29.95
N VAL A 669 -21.06 27.39 -29.40
CA VAL A 669 -19.97 28.01 -30.17
C VAL A 669 -18.66 27.30 -29.88
N VAL A 670 -17.96 26.88 -30.93
CA VAL A 670 -16.59 26.35 -30.85
C VAL A 670 -15.68 27.29 -31.61
N SER A 671 -14.63 27.78 -30.98
CA SER A 671 -13.69 28.73 -31.59
C SER A 671 -12.24 28.28 -31.44
N GLY A 672 -11.40 28.68 -32.39
CA GLY A 672 -9.95 28.55 -32.35
C GLY A 672 -9.25 29.90 -32.42
N PRO A 673 -7.91 29.91 -32.54
CA PRO A 673 -7.11 31.14 -32.56
C PRO A 673 -7.45 32.12 -33.70
N GLU A 674 -8.01 31.64 -34.80
CA GLU A 674 -8.39 32.45 -35.97
C GLU A 674 -9.88 32.81 -36.01
N GLY A 675 -10.65 32.47 -34.97
CA GLY A 675 -12.09 32.74 -34.88
C GLY A 675 -12.92 31.46 -34.78
N GLU A 676 -14.18 31.59 -35.18
CA GLU A 676 -15.19 30.53 -35.06
C GLU A 676 -14.86 29.30 -35.92
N ILE A 677 -15.02 28.12 -35.34
CA ILE A 677 -14.91 26.80 -35.99
C ILE A 677 -16.30 26.23 -36.26
N ALA A 678 -17.21 26.36 -35.29
CA ALA A 678 -18.59 25.90 -35.43
C ALA A 678 -19.55 26.77 -34.61
N TYR A 679 -20.71 27.04 -35.20
CA TYR A 679 -21.84 27.73 -34.59
C TYR A 679 -23.10 26.88 -34.80
N LEU A 680 -23.67 26.38 -33.70
CA LEU A 680 -24.77 25.42 -33.75
C LEU A 680 -25.96 25.93 -32.94
N GLU A 681 -26.98 26.42 -33.64
CA GLU A 681 -28.19 27.02 -33.06
C GLU A 681 -29.17 25.99 -32.47
N GLU A 682 -29.12 24.75 -32.95
CA GLU A 682 -29.97 23.69 -32.41
C GLU A 682 -29.39 23.12 -31.11
N PRO A 683 -30.20 22.96 -30.05
CA PRO A 683 -29.73 22.49 -28.75
C PRO A 683 -29.05 21.13 -28.86
N LYS A 684 -27.75 21.08 -28.53
CA LYS A 684 -26.97 19.85 -28.43
C LYS A 684 -26.87 19.32 -26.99
N PHE A 685 -27.38 20.09 -26.05
CA PHE A 685 -27.42 19.79 -24.61
C PHE A 685 -28.84 20.02 -24.07
N THR A 686 -29.16 19.35 -22.96
CA THR A 686 -30.43 19.53 -22.25
C THR A 686 -30.21 20.44 -21.04
N THR A 687 -30.84 21.61 -21.04
CA THR A 687 -30.68 22.61 -19.97
C THR A 687 -31.36 22.18 -18.68
N GLY A 688 -30.75 22.47 -17.53
CA GLY A 688 -31.17 21.95 -16.23
C GLY A 688 -30.76 20.50 -15.97
N GLU A 689 -30.13 19.84 -16.94
CA GLU A 689 -29.61 18.47 -16.83
C GLU A 689 -28.09 18.46 -17.05
N TRP A 690 -27.45 17.36 -16.65
CA TRP A 690 -26.04 17.14 -16.89
C TRP A 690 -25.79 16.71 -18.34
N ASN A 691 -24.76 17.28 -18.96
CA ASN A 691 -24.36 16.98 -20.33
C ASN A 691 -22.87 16.66 -20.35
N ARG A 692 -22.47 15.64 -21.11
CA ARG A 692 -21.06 15.28 -21.28
C ARG A 692 -20.48 15.95 -22.51
N VAL A 693 -19.44 16.75 -22.30
CA VAL A 693 -18.59 17.30 -23.36
C VAL A 693 -17.33 16.46 -23.43
N GLN A 694 -17.04 15.91 -24.60
CA GLN A 694 -15.75 15.27 -24.90
C GLN A 694 -15.11 16.00 -26.07
N ALA A 695 -13.88 16.47 -25.88
CA ALA A 695 -13.15 17.19 -26.90
C ALA A 695 -11.73 16.66 -27.06
N THR A 696 -11.44 16.14 -28.25
CA THR A 696 -10.14 15.59 -28.62
C THR A 696 -9.42 16.57 -29.53
N LEU A 697 -8.26 17.06 -29.08
CA LEU A 697 -7.37 17.91 -29.86
C LEU A 697 -6.03 17.18 -30.05
N GLN A 698 -5.76 16.70 -31.26
CA GLN A 698 -4.53 15.97 -31.60
C GLN A 698 -3.87 16.59 -32.82
N GLY A 699 -2.61 16.99 -32.70
CA GLY A 699 -1.91 17.80 -33.70
C GLY A 699 -2.67 19.10 -33.97
N ASP A 700 -3.20 19.24 -35.19
CA ASP A 700 -4.05 20.35 -35.62
C ASP A 700 -5.53 19.95 -35.83
N ARG A 701 -5.95 18.80 -35.28
CA ARG A 701 -7.29 18.23 -35.49
C ARG A 701 -8.14 18.25 -34.23
N LEU A 702 -9.33 18.85 -34.34
CA LEU A 702 -10.32 18.95 -33.28
C LEU A 702 -11.53 18.07 -33.57
N THR A 703 -11.93 17.26 -32.59
CA THR A 703 -13.22 16.56 -32.57
C THR A 703 -13.95 16.91 -31.29
N VAL A 704 -15.22 17.31 -31.38
CA VAL A 704 -16.08 17.61 -30.23
C VAL A 704 -17.32 16.74 -30.28
N ARG A 705 -17.64 16.11 -29.14
CA ARG A 705 -18.84 15.31 -28.94
C ARG A 705 -19.61 15.84 -27.75
N ILE A 706 -20.93 15.91 -27.89
CA ILE A 706 -21.86 16.24 -26.81
C ILE A 706 -22.79 15.04 -26.62
N ASN A 707 -22.83 14.49 -25.40
CA ASN A 707 -23.62 13.30 -25.06
C ASN A 707 -23.41 12.14 -26.05
N GLY A 708 -22.14 11.92 -26.45
CA GLY A 708 -21.74 10.89 -27.40
C GLY A 708 -21.99 11.20 -28.89
N LYS A 709 -22.72 12.28 -29.21
CA LYS A 709 -22.98 12.70 -30.59
C LYS A 709 -21.87 13.64 -31.06
N THR A 710 -21.26 13.33 -32.21
CA THR A 710 -20.23 14.18 -32.82
C THR A 710 -20.85 15.45 -33.38
N VAL A 711 -20.36 16.62 -32.96
CA VAL A 711 -20.82 17.95 -33.40
C VAL A 711 -19.74 18.71 -34.17
N VAL A 712 -18.46 18.40 -33.93
CA VAL A 712 -17.32 18.84 -34.74
C VAL A 712 -16.48 17.60 -35.03
N ALA A 713 -16.18 17.32 -36.30
CA ALA A 713 -15.57 16.06 -36.71
C ALA A 713 -14.22 16.28 -37.40
N ASN A 714 -13.12 16.04 -36.68
CA ASN A 714 -11.76 16.07 -37.22
C ASN A 714 -11.40 17.40 -37.94
N GLU A 715 -11.92 18.51 -37.42
CA GLU A 715 -11.75 19.83 -38.03
C GLU A 715 -10.34 20.34 -37.85
N ARG A 716 -9.81 21.02 -38.88
CA ARG A 716 -8.45 21.54 -38.86
C ARG A 716 -8.40 22.91 -38.19
N VAL A 717 -7.65 23.03 -37.10
CA VAL A 717 -7.48 24.29 -36.36
C VAL A 717 -6.11 24.90 -36.63
N LYS A 718 -6.09 26.13 -37.14
CA LYS A 718 -4.87 26.85 -37.50
C LYS A 718 -4.34 27.68 -36.33
N LYS A 719 -3.03 28.00 -36.39
CA LYS A 719 -2.31 28.86 -35.41
C LYS A 719 -2.43 28.39 -33.94
N LEU A 720 -2.57 27.08 -33.71
CA LEU A 720 -2.53 26.51 -32.37
C LEU A 720 -1.17 26.76 -31.71
N LYS A 721 -1.20 27.12 -30.42
CA LYS A 721 0.02 27.08 -29.60
C LYS A 721 0.43 25.62 -29.37
N PRO A 722 1.72 25.30 -29.11
CA PRO A 722 2.15 23.94 -28.80
C PRO A 722 1.52 23.38 -27.52
N LYS A 723 1.37 24.25 -26.50
CA LYS A 723 0.71 23.95 -25.23
C LYS A 723 -0.14 25.14 -24.78
N GLY A 724 -1.10 24.90 -23.88
CA GLY A 724 -1.81 25.96 -23.16
C GLY A 724 -2.55 25.45 -21.93
N TRP A 725 -3.08 26.37 -21.14
CA TRP A 725 -3.84 26.03 -19.94
C TRP A 725 -5.25 25.57 -20.29
N LEU A 726 -5.64 24.43 -19.73
CA LEU A 726 -7.05 24.07 -19.66
C LEU A 726 -7.73 24.98 -18.64
N ALA A 727 -8.94 25.43 -18.92
CA ALA A 727 -9.68 26.24 -17.97
C ALA A 727 -11.19 26.02 -18.09
N ILE A 728 -11.92 26.33 -17.02
CA ILE A 728 -13.38 26.35 -17.00
C ILE A 728 -13.90 27.62 -16.32
N ALA A 729 -15.02 28.13 -16.78
CA ALA A 729 -15.70 29.30 -16.21
C ALA A 729 -17.19 29.33 -16.61
N GLY A 730 -17.92 30.34 -16.13
CA GLY A 730 -19.28 30.64 -16.56
C GLY A 730 -19.55 32.14 -16.70
N SER A 731 -20.57 32.53 -17.46
CA SER A 731 -21.10 33.91 -17.46
C SER A 731 -22.23 34.14 -16.43
N GLY A 732 -22.68 33.07 -15.78
CA GLY A 732 -23.74 32.97 -14.77
C GLY A 732 -23.58 31.66 -13.99
N ASP A 733 -24.58 31.22 -13.22
CA ASP A 733 -24.49 29.96 -12.46
C ASP A 733 -24.28 28.75 -13.39
N VAL A 734 -23.18 28.03 -13.25
CA VAL A 734 -22.84 26.84 -14.04
C VAL A 734 -22.19 25.81 -13.14
N GLU A 735 -22.49 24.53 -13.36
CA GLU A 735 -21.85 23.46 -12.60
C GLU A 735 -21.05 22.51 -13.50
N PHE A 736 -19.96 22.00 -12.95
CA PHE A 736 -19.05 21.07 -13.58
C PHE A 736 -18.83 19.85 -12.67
N ARG A 737 -18.60 18.67 -13.26
CA ARG A 737 -18.09 17.49 -12.57
C ARG A 737 -17.41 16.54 -13.54
N ASN A 738 -16.84 15.45 -13.03
CA ASN A 738 -16.27 14.37 -13.84
C ASN A 738 -15.26 14.91 -14.87
N ILE A 739 -14.32 15.74 -14.41
CA ILE A 739 -13.36 16.43 -15.27
C ILE A 739 -12.12 15.55 -15.44
N PHE A 740 -12.01 14.89 -16.58
CA PHE A 740 -10.97 13.92 -16.90
C PHE A 740 -10.17 14.35 -18.12
N LEU A 741 -8.86 14.05 -18.10
CA LEU A 741 -7.98 14.27 -19.23
C LEU A 741 -7.23 12.98 -19.58
N ARG A 742 -7.07 12.75 -20.88
CA ARG A 742 -6.10 11.80 -21.42
C ARG A 742 -5.15 12.55 -22.34
N GLU A 743 -3.88 12.63 -21.97
CA GLU A 743 -2.85 13.18 -22.85
C GLU A 743 -2.56 12.21 -24.01
N LEU A 744 -2.46 12.75 -25.22
CA LEU A 744 -2.20 11.98 -26.43
C LEU A 744 -0.73 12.10 -26.83
N LYS A 745 -0.19 11.02 -27.38
CA LYS A 745 1.20 10.96 -27.86
C LYS A 745 1.31 11.29 -29.34
#